data_AF-A0A8R1DM74-F1
#
_entry.id   AF-A0A8R1DM74-F1
#
_cell.length_a   1.000
_cell.length_b   1.000
_cell.length_c   1.000
_cell.angle_alpha   90.00
_cell.angle_beta   90.00
_cell.angle_gamma   90.00
#
_symmetry.space_group_name_H-M   'P 1'
#
loop_
_entity.id
_entity.type
_entity.pdbx_description
1 polymer ?
#
loop_
_entity_poly.entity_id
_entity_poly.type
_entity_poly.pdbx_seq_one_letter_code
_entity_poly.pdbx_strand_id
1 'polypeptide(L)'
;MGAKKHHDVVVTREAIEGDTISTVAAKYWAPFTKGNHEKFDAKLVDVIYQNEMTNTGFNPRKIMMLEFSQYLEGYLWPNYDPEHASKAYHLSIVVMVNEKFRERTEAWTTFSESPAHFPTFFHKVLELSLDTSKSTTPAEQCALLTFLVNSFGSVETKIVHEQTKKLTSIEIWEGLLDSQRADLFKKQKKLRKVWENVQKKIKNEDEKMRFDRTFIWKLIENFKKTLTTIDSIEEKEEGEVGENSQIVDKIRYCERFIELMIDLESILQSRRFFNSVLHSTHLLTDCILSNLISSEAGSLFFQLVQLLKFYARFEIDDLSGRQLTHKEVSEQHYQNVTKLQKAAFQLFTETMKDFYLMNVSGVDTRRALQKQFRGMSHAEVYRFAEYLHLVPTMVEDQQDLLLGAYSQEYLVETITLCCERRPNQLTQLNEKPLFPTEKVIWDENVVPYEHYSGEGVLALDKLNLQFLTLHDYLLRNFNLFQLESTYEIRQDLEDVLFRMRPFAHETQKKTIFAGWARMALPIDNFEITEVAKPLVGEKSPAVVRGVVTVNVGRRQDIRAEWENLRKHDVCFLVSCRSKKGAGGKFDVRKPFLEQIEVVSVRGCDVEGMLDNEGLLLEEYASYEKKAKIPGDVRKFRLLLDANQYRLDMEKVADGTNADDIYYSFNLLVRRDSKTNNFKAVLQTIRELLNTECVVPDWLTDVILGYGEPDSAHYSKLSSAVSELDFNDTFLSFDHVKSSFPGYKVIGTEEDETRMIPPFKLQFKDLERRQDVEMKESELKTIVVTPLTRKKITPYDYHRNKNQVLFTPSQIEAIKSGMQPGLTMVVGPPGTGKTDVAVQIISNIYHNWPNQRTLIVTHSNQALNQLFEKIIALDVDERHLLRMGHGEEALETEKDFSRYGRVNYVLKERIRLLASVERLAKTLNVVGDVAYTCENAGYFFRFSVCRAWEEFIAQMTAKGVKSIVSEIFPFTKFFSDIPQLFSGNTSEDMKVAHSCWRHIEQIFEKLDEFRAFELLRNGRDRTEYLLKKSTIS
;
A
#
# COMPACT_ATOMS: atom_id res chain seq x y z
N MET A 1 23.18 13.73 19.93
CA MET A 1 24.46 13.17 20.45
C MET A 1 25.03 12.17 19.46
N GLY A 2 26.34 12.22 19.19
CA GLY A 2 26.98 11.47 18.11
C GLY A 2 26.81 9.95 18.22
N ALA A 3 26.16 9.37 17.21
CA ALA A 3 26.05 7.93 17.03
C ALA A 3 27.48 7.32 16.98
N LYS A 4 27.83 6.55 18.00
CA LYS A 4 28.97 5.63 17.91
C LYS A 4 28.68 4.67 16.76
N LYS A 5 29.47 4.78 15.69
CA LYS A 5 29.39 3.87 14.54
C LYS A 5 29.50 2.43 15.01
N HIS A 6 28.43 1.66 14.81
CA HIS A 6 28.48 0.22 14.89
C HIS A 6 29.35 -0.30 13.72
N HIS A 7 30.45 -0.96 14.05
CA HIS A 7 31.30 -1.65 13.06
C HIS A 7 30.53 -2.82 12.42
N ASP A 8 30.72 -3.02 11.11
CA ASP A 8 30.21 -4.09 10.23
C ASP A 8 29.56 -5.28 10.95
N VAL A 9 28.25 -5.48 10.76
CA VAL A 9 27.47 -6.61 11.35
C VAL A 9 27.53 -7.86 10.46
N VAL A 10 28.58 -8.01 9.63
CA VAL A 10 28.78 -9.24 8.85
C VAL A 10 29.59 -10.22 9.67
N VAL A 11 28.91 -11.27 10.17
CA VAL A 11 29.57 -12.37 10.88
C VAL A 11 30.34 -13.21 9.84
N THR A 12 31.67 -13.10 9.83
CA THR A 12 32.53 -13.86 8.91
C THR A 12 32.71 -15.30 9.40
N ARG A 13 32.96 -16.24 8.47
CA ARG A 13 33.22 -17.66 8.81
C ARG A 13 34.36 -17.82 9.83
N GLU A 14 35.41 -17.02 9.72
CA GLU A 14 36.55 -17.00 10.65
C GLU A 14 36.14 -16.51 12.05
N ALA A 15 35.21 -15.55 12.14
CA ALA A 15 34.66 -15.10 13.42
C ALA A 15 33.76 -16.14 14.08
N ILE A 16 33.06 -16.97 13.29
CA ILE A 16 32.24 -18.09 13.80
C ILE A 16 33.13 -19.21 14.35
N GLU A 17 34.18 -19.59 13.63
CA GLU A 17 35.07 -20.70 14.02
C GLU A 17 35.93 -20.38 15.26
N GLY A 18 36.15 -19.09 15.58
CA GLY A 18 36.94 -18.64 16.74
C GLY A 18 36.15 -18.27 18.00
N ASP A 19 34.82 -18.31 17.97
CA ASP A 19 33.98 -17.84 19.09
C ASP A 19 33.63 -18.93 20.10
N THR A 20 33.49 -18.53 21.36
CA THR A 20 33.11 -19.40 22.49
C THR A 20 31.74 -20.05 22.28
N ILE A 21 30.77 -19.32 21.72
CA ILE A 21 29.41 -19.81 21.48
C ILE A 21 29.41 -20.98 20.51
N SER A 22 30.16 -20.90 19.41
CA SER A 22 30.21 -21.96 18.39
C SER A 22 30.76 -23.27 18.95
N THR A 23 31.75 -23.18 19.83
CA THR A 23 32.34 -24.35 20.49
C THR A 23 31.34 -25.00 21.45
N VAL A 24 30.62 -24.19 22.24
CA VAL A 24 29.58 -24.68 23.14
C VAL A 24 28.40 -25.25 22.36
N ALA A 25 27.95 -24.58 21.30
CA ALA A 25 26.88 -25.06 20.44
C ALA A 25 27.23 -26.41 19.82
N ALA A 26 28.43 -26.58 19.25
CA ALA A 26 28.91 -27.85 18.71
C ALA A 26 28.89 -28.99 19.75
N LYS A 27 29.06 -28.65 21.02
CA LYS A 27 29.06 -29.63 22.12
C LYS A 27 27.66 -30.04 22.57
N TYR A 28 26.67 -29.16 22.47
CA TYR A 28 25.37 -29.35 23.14
C TYR A 28 24.13 -29.35 22.23
N TRP A 29 24.09 -28.58 21.13
CA TRP A 29 22.85 -28.44 20.34
C TRP A 29 23.02 -28.22 18.84
N ALA A 30 24.21 -27.88 18.34
CA ALA A 30 24.39 -27.50 16.95
C ALA A 30 23.99 -28.64 15.99
N PRO A 31 23.30 -28.34 14.89
CA PRO A 31 22.71 -29.36 14.03
C PRO A 31 23.73 -30.30 13.39
N PHE A 32 24.95 -29.80 13.11
CA PHE A 32 26.02 -30.57 12.45
C PHE A 32 26.77 -31.54 13.38
N THR A 33 26.54 -31.50 14.70
CA THR A 33 27.17 -32.41 15.69
C THR A 33 26.17 -33.30 16.42
N LYS A 34 24.93 -33.41 15.93
CA LYS A 34 23.79 -34.09 16.60
C LYS A 34 24.07 -35.48 17.16
N GLY A 35 25.00 -36.24 16.58
CA GLY A 35 25.38 -37.58 17.04
C GLY A 35 26.18 -37.62 18.35
N ASN A 36 26.81 -36.51 18.76
CA ASN A 36 27.79 -36.45 19.87
C ASN A 36 27.44 -35.39 20.93
N HIS A 37 26.19 -34.96 21.01
CA HIS A 37 25.78 -33.94 21.98
C HIS A 37 25.85 -34.45 23.42
N GLU A 38 26.35 -33.61 24.31
CA GLU A 38 26.24 -33.85 25.75
C GLU A 38 24.78 -33.69 26.23
N LYS A 39 24.49 -34.20 27.44
CA LYS A 39 23.17 -34.03 28.06
C LYS A 39 22.88 -32.55 28.36
N PHE A 40 21.59 -32.21 28.35
CA PHE A 40 21.12 -30.89 28.75
C PHE A 40 21.58 -30.50 30.16
N ASP A 41 22.01 -29.23 30.30
CA ASP A 41 22.41 -28.61 31.57
C ASP A 41 21.74 -27.25 31.71
N ALA A 42 20.80 -27.13 32.66
CA ALA A 42 20.08 -25.88 32.91
C ALA A 42 21.01 -24.74 33.36
N LYS A 43 22.11 -25.04 34.07
CA LYS A 43 23.05 -24.00 34.53
C LYS A 43 23.81 -23.36 33.37
N LEU A 44 23.97 -24.08 32.27
CA LEU A 44 24.62 -23.54 31.08
C LEU A 44 23.81 -22.38 30.49
N VAL A 45 22.48 -22.42 30.57
CA VAL A 45 21.61 -21.32 30.13
C VAL A 45 21.88 -20.07 30.95
N ASP A 46 21.98 -20.19 32.28
CA ASP A 46 22.32 -19.06 33.16
C ASP A 46 23.70 -18.48 32.83
N VAL A 47 24.69 -19.35 32.57
CA VAL A 47 26.06 -18.95 32.22
C VAL A 47 26.10 -18.21 30.88
N ILE A 48 25.39 -18.70 29.86
CA ILE A 48 25.30 -18.05 28.54
C ILE A 48 24.62 -16.68 28.68
N TYR A 49 23.49 -16.63 29.37
CA TYR A 49 22.76 -15.38 29.58
C TYR A 49 23.62 -14.34 30.33
N GLN A 50 24.35 -14.77 31.35
CA GLN A 50 25.22 -13.87 32.10
C GLN A 50 26.40 -13.39 31.25
N ASN A 51 27.16 -14.31 30.65
CA ASN A 51 28.44 -13.97 30.01
C ASN A 51 28.30 -13.41 28.60
N GLU A 52 27.37 -13.93 27.81
CA GLU A 52 27.26 -13.60 26.39
C GLU A 52 26.17 -12.55 26.11
N MET A 53 25.17 -12.39 27.00
CA MET A 53 24.11 -11.38 26.86
C MET A 53 24.29 -10.21 27.83
N THR A 54 24.11 -10.40 29.14
CA THR A 54 24.07 -9.28 30.09
C THR A 54 25.42 -8.57 30.26
N ASN A 55 26.52 -9.32 30.47
CA ASN A 55 27.86 -8.74 30.62
C ASN A 55 28.37 -8.03 29.34
N THR A 56 27.83 -8.37 28.17
CA THR A 56 28.16 -7.72 26.90
C THR A 56 27.23 -6.56 26.56
N GLY A 57 26.23 -6.28 27.40
CA GLY A 57 25.20 -5.27 27.14
C GLY A 57 24.27 -5.64 25.98
N PHE A 58 23.91 -6.92 25.86
CA PHE A 58 23.11 -7.50 24.78
C PHE A 58 23.73 -7.26 23.39
N ASN A 59 25.03 -7.57 23.25
CA ASN A 59 25.74 -7.36 21.99
C ASN A 59 25.05 -8.10 20.81
N PRO A 60 24.62 -7.39 19.75
CA PRO A 60 23.87 -8.00 18.64
C PRO A 60 24.59 -9.16 17.97
N ARG A 61 25.91 -9.07 17.82
CA ARG A 61 26.68 -10.14 17.16
C ARG A 61 26.62 -11.43 17.98
N LYS A 62 26.68 -11.35 19.30
CA LYS A 62 26.59 -12.51 20.19
C LYS A 62 25.19 -13.14 20.15
N ILE A 63 24.16 -12.30 20.13
CA ILE A 63 22.77 -12.73 20.01
C ILE A 63 22.52 -13.43 18.66
N MET A 64 22.98 -12.84 17.55
CA MET A 64 22.93 -13.44 16.21
C MET A 64 23.62 -14.80 16.17
N MET A 65 24.79 -14.94 16.82
CA MET A 65 25.51 -16.23 16.84
C MET A 65 24.74 -17.31 17.60
N LEU A 66 24.06 -16.96 18.69
CA LEU A 66 23.18 -17.89 19.41
C LEU A 66 21.98 -18.31 18.53
N GLU A 67 21.31 -17.36 17.88
CA GLU A 67 20.19 -17.64 16.98
C GLU A 67 20.63 -18.52 15.81
N PHE A 68 21.71 -18.15 15.11
CA PHE A 68 22.25 -18.90 13.97
C PHE A 68 22.65 -20.34 14.33
N SER A 69 23.09 -20.55 15.57
CA SER A 69 23.42 -21.88 16.09
C SER A 69 22.20 -22.74 16.43
N GLN A 70 20.97 -22.22 16.24
CA GLN A 70 19.70 -22.84 16.64
C GLN A 70 19.57 -23.03 18.16
N TYR A 71 19.98 -22.02 18.94
CA TYR A 71 19.93 -22.12 20.41
C TYR A 71 18.49 -22.30 20.94
N LEU A 72 17.50 -21.66 20.31
CA LEU A 72 16.09 -21.80 20.69
C LEU A 72 15.56 -23.21 20.39
N GLU A 73 15.77 -23.69 19.16
CA GLU A 73 15.20 -24.95 18.65
C GLU A 73 15.98 -26.17 19.09
N GLY A 74 17.29 -26.04 19.28
CA GLY A 74 18.18 -27.13 19.64
C GLY A 74 18.40 -27.29 21.14
N TYR A 75 18.27 -26.23 21.94
CA TYR A 75 18.63 -26.28 23.36
C TYR A 75 17.55 -25.75 24.32
N LEU A 76 16.98 -24.57 24.07
CA LEU A 76 16.04 -23.94 25.00
C LEU A 76 14.66 -24.62 24.99
N TRP A 77 13.92 -24.55 23.88
CA TRP A 77 12.52 -24.97 23.89
C TRP A 77 12.31 -26.48 24.12
N PRO A 78 13.09 -27.39 23.49
CA PRO A 78 12.91 -28.83 23.72
C PRO A 78 13.18 -29.29 25.16
N ASN A 79 13.96 -28.52 25.92
CA ASN A 79 14.34 -28.81 27.30
C ASN A 79 13.68 -27.85 28.31
N TYR A 80 12.66 -27.10 27.90
CA TYR A 80 12.00 -26.13 28.76
C TYR A 80 11.12 -26.83 29.79
N ASP A 81 11.44 -26.61 31.07
CA ASP A 81 10.66 -27.07 32.22
C ASP A 81 10.11 -25.85 32.99
N PRO A 82 8.80 -25.61 32.97
CA PRO A 82 8.19 -24.47 33.65
C PRO A 82 8.44 -24.38 35.16
N GLU A 83 8.64 -25.50 35.85
CA GLU A 83 8.82 -25.52 37.31
C GLU A 83 10.23 -25.11 37.74
N HIS A 84 11.23 -25.37 36.88
CA HIS A 84 12.65 -25.20 37.20
C HIS A 84 13.35 -24.12 36.36
N ALA A 85 12.67 -23.56 35.35
CA ALA A 85 13.24 -22.53 34.49
C ALA A 85 13.57 -21.24 35.27
N SER A 86 14.82 -20.82 35.21
CA SER A 86 15.30 -19.57 35.83
C SER A 86 14.81 -18.33 35.08
N LYS A 87 14.98 -17.14 35.68
CA LYS A 87 14.73 -15.87 34.98
C LYS A 87 15.56 -15.75 33.69
N ALA A 88 16.84 -16.13 33.74
CA ALA A 88 17.74 -16.11 32.59
C ALA A 88 17.26 -17.03 31.46
N TYR A 89 16.65 -18.17 31.80
CA TYR A 89 16.04 -19.07 30.82
C TYR A 89 14.89 -18.38 30.07
N HIS A 90 13.93 -17.80 30.80
CA HIS A 90 12.80 -17.09 30.21
C HIS A 90 13.25 -15.94 29.31
N LEU A 91 14.23 -15.15 29.77
CA LEU A 91 14.76 -14.02 29.01
C LEU A 91 15.60 -14.46 27.81
N SER A 92 16.32 -15.59 27.89
CA SER A 92 17.02 -16.15 26.74
C SER A 92 16.04 -16.53 25.63
N ILE A 93 14.90 -17.16 25.96
CA ILE A 93 13.85 -17.45 24.98
C ILE A 93 13.30 -16.15 24.36
N VAL A 94 12.97 -15.16 25.19
CA VAL A 94 12.47 -13.84 24.76
C VAL A 94 13.45 -13.17 23.78
N VAL A 95 14.74 -13.15 24.10
CA VAL A 95 15.77 -12.54 23.25
C VAL A 95 15.91 -13.29 21.92
N MET A 96 15.90 -14.63 21.92
CA MET A 96 15.94 -15.40 20.68
C MET A 96 14.72 -15.16 19.78
N VAL A 97 13.52 -15.07 20.37
CA VAL A 97 12.31 -14.73 19.60
C VAL A 97 12.44 -13.33 18.98
N ASN A 98 12.83 -12.34 19.77
CA ASN A 98 13.01 -10.97 19.27
C ASN A 98 14.06 -10.90 18.15
N GLU A 99 15.13 -11.67 18.28
CA GLU A 99 16.19 -11.77 17.26
C GLU A 99 15.66 -12.37 15.96
N LYS A 100 14.84 -13.42 16.02
CA LYS A 100 14.21 -14.00 14.82
C LYS A 100 13.32 -12.99 14.09
N PHE A 101 12.57 -12.16 14.83
CA PHE A 101 11.82 -11.06 14.23
C PHE A 101 12.74 -10.01 13.59
N ARG A 102 13.87 -9.69 14.22
CA ARG A 102 14.87 -8.74 13.70
C ARG A 102 15.48 -9.23 12.38
N GLU A 103 15.79 -10.52 12.29
CA GLU A 103 16.35 -11.20 11.11
C GLU A 103 15.27 -11.65 10.09
N ARG A 104 13.99 -11.41 10.39
CA ARG A 104 12.82 -11.79 9.54
C ARG A 104 12.76 -13.29 9.27
N THR A 105 13.03 -14.11 10.28
CA THR A 105 12.89 -15.56 10.24
C THR A 105 11.66 -16.05 11.03
N GLU A 106 11.24 -17.29 10.77
CA GLU A 106 10.07 -17.89 11.42
C GLU A 106 10.28 -18.04 12.94
N ALA A 107 9.61 -17.19 13.73
CA ALA A 107 9.82 -17.11 15.18
C ALA A 107 8.99 -18.12 16.00
N TRP A 108 7.83 -18.53 15.48
CA TRP A 108 6.82 -19.26 16.27
C TRP A 108 6.72 -20.77 16.01
N THR A 109 7.39 -21.26 14.95
CA THR A 109 7.27 -22.65 14.49
C THR A 109 7.63 -23.66 15.57
N THR A 110 8.73 -23.43 16.28
CA THR A 110 9.24 -24.30 17.36
C THR A 110 8.22 -24.47 18.50
N PHE A 111 7.51 -23.40 18.86
CA PHE A 111 6.46 -23.44 19.87
C PHE A 111 5.20 -24.15 19.35
N SER A 112 4.89 -23.99 18.07
CA SER A 112 3.73 -24.64 17.44
C SER A 112 3.89 -26.15 17.32
N GLU A 113 5.12 -26.62 17.09
CA GLU A 113 5.47 -28.05 17.07
C GLU A 113 5.40 -28.69 18.47
N SER A 114 5.70 -27.94 19.53
CA SER A 114 5.66 -28.41 20.92
C SER A 114 4.93 -27.40 21.83
N PRO A 115 3.58 -27.37 21.79
CA PRO A 115 2.78 -26.26 22.34
C PRO A 115 2.52 -26.34 23.85
N ALA A 116 2.76 -27.48 24.49
CA ALA A 116 2.25 -27.80 25.84
C ALA A 116 2.63 -26.78 26.92
N HIS A 117 3.86 -26.26 26.89
CA HIS A 117 4.37 -25.35 27.93
C HIS A 117 4.25 -23.86 27.58
N PHE A 118 3.81 -23.52 26.35
CA PHE A 118 3.74 -22.13 25.90
C PHE A 118 2.81 -21.25 26.74
N PRO A 119 1.61 -21.68 27.16
CA PRO A 119 0.75 -20.85 28.00
C PRO A 119 1.36 -20.51 29.36
N THR A 120 2.20 -21.40 29.91
CA THR A 120 2.88 -21.16 31.20
C THR A 120 4.07 -20.23 31.00
N PHE A 121 4.89 -20.46 29.96
CA PHE A 121 5.97 -19.56 29.57
C PHE A 121 5.48 -18.13 29.34
N PHE A 122 4.42 -17.98 28.54
CA PHE A 122 3.84 -16.67 28.22
C PHE A 122 3.37 -15.95 29.49
N HIS A 123 2.70 -16.66 30.40
CA HIS A 123 2.29 -16.08 31.68
C HIS A 123 3.48 -15.60 32.52
N LYS A 124 4.60 -16.36 32.54
CA LYS A 124 5.82 -15.95 33.24
C LYS A 124 6.45 -14.70 32.63
N VAL A 125 6.41 -14.56 31.29
CA VAL A 125 6.84 -13.34 30.59
C VAL A 125 5.99 -12.14 31.03
N LEU A 126 4.67 -12.30 31.15
CA LEU A 126 3.79 -11.24 31.65
C LEU A 126 4.15 -10.84 33.10
N GLU A 127 4.37 -11.81 33.99
CA GLU A 127 4.81 -11.51 35.37
C GLU A 127 6.12 -10.72 35.40
N LEU A 128 7.12 -11.13 34.61
CA LEU A 128 8.41 -10.44 34.52
C LEU A 128 8.27 -9.02 33.96
N SER A 129 7.35 -8.81 33.00
CA SER A 129 7.11 -7.46 32.44
C SER A 129 6.44 -6.48 33.42
N LEU A 130 5.84 -7.00 34.51
CA LEU A 130 5.30 -6.19 35.60
C LEU A 130 6.26 -6.06 36.79
N ASP A 131 7.39 -6.76 36.78
CA ASP A 131 8.38 -6.72 37.86
C ASP A 131 9.08 -5.35 37.93
N THR A 132 8.70 -4.57 38.94
CA THR A 132 9.29 -3.27 39.25
C THR A 132 10.43 -3.36 40.28
N SER A 133 10.80 -4.57 40.72
CA SER A 133 11.94 -4.75 41.60
C SER A 133 13.25 -4.44 40.87
N LYS A 134 14.30 -4.12 41.64
CA LYS A 134 15.67 -3.97 41.10
C LYS A 134 16.20 -5.26 40.42
N SER A 135 15.45 -6.36 40.47
CA SER A 135 15.85 -7.62 39.88
C SER A 135 15.83 -7.57 38.36
N THR A 136 14.96 -6.75 37.75
CA THR A 136 14.80 -6.64 36.30
C THR A 136 15.28 -5.30 35.78
N THR A 137 16.28 -5.36 34.89
CA THR A 137 16.92 -4.17 34.35
C THR A 137 16.04 -3.52 33.28
N PRO A 138 16.18 -2.20 33.01
CA PRO A 138 15.45 -1.54 31.93
C PRO A 138 15.65 -2.19 30.55
N ALA A 139 16.85 -2.70 30.25
CA ALA A 139 17.13 -3.43 29.01
C ALA A 139 16.33 -4.74 28.92
N GLU A 140 16.24 -5.50 30.01
CA GLU A 140 15.39 -6.70 30.09
C GLU A 140 13.90 -6.34 29.93
N GLN A 141 13.44 -5.25 30.54
CA GLN A 141 12.08 -4.74 30.36
C GLN A 141 11.80 -4.38 28.90
N CYS A 142 12.76 -3.77 28.19
CA CYS A 142 12.63 -3.49 26.77
C CYS A 142 12.53 -4.77 25.94
N ALA A 143 13.32 -5.81 26.25
CA ALA A 143 13.24 -7.10 25.57
C ALA A 143 11.87 -7.77 25.79
N LEU A 144 11.33 -7.70 27.02
CA LEU A 144 9.99 -8.20 27.35
C LEU A 144 8.90 -7.45 26.58
N LEU A 145 8.96 -6.10 26.54
CA LEU A 145 8.01 -5.30 25.74
C LEU A 145 8.11 -5.61 24.24
N THR A 146 9.32 -5.78 23.72
CA THR A 146 9.53 -6.16 22.30
C THR A 146 8.91 -7.52 21.99
N PHE A 147 9.02 -8.48 22.92
CA PHE A 147 8.35 -9.77 22.77
C PHE A 147 6.82 -9.63 22.78
N LEU A 148 6.27 -8.75 23.61
CA LEU A 148 4.83 -8.47 23.62
C LEU A 148 4.37 -7.79 22.33
N VAL A 149 5.14 -6.83 21.81
CA VAL A 149 4.91 -6.20 20.49
C VAL A 149 4.83 -7.27 19.40
N ASN A 150 5.84 -8.14 19.34
CA ASN A 150 5.88 -9.26 18.39
C ASN A 150 4.69 -10.23 18.60
N SER A 151 4.31 -10.50 19.84
CA SER A 151 3.21 -11.40 20.17
C SER A 151 1.84 -10.84 19.75
N PHE A 152 1.57 -9.56 20.01
CA PHE A 152 0.33 -8.91 19.58
C PHE A 152 0.29 -8.69 18.06
N GLY A 153 1.45 -8.53 17.41
CA GLY A 153 1.57 -8.49 15.96
C GLY A 153 1.27 -9.82 15.26
N SER A 154 1.49 -10.95 15.91
CA SER A 154 1.31 -12.30 15.33
C SER A 154 -0.08 -12.89 15.53
N VAL A 155 -1.10 -12.19 15.03
CA VAL A 155 -2.51 -12.61 15.12
C VAL A 155 -2.84 -13.87 14.33
N GLU A 156 -2.07 -14.18 13.30
CA GLU A 156 -2.17 -15.38 12.46
C GLU A 156 -1.71 -16.65 13.18
N THR A 157 -0.83 -16.50 14.18
CA THR A 157 -0.27 -17.62 14.91
C THR A 157 -1.19 -18.04 16.05
N LYS A 158 -1.96 -19.12 15.83
CA LYS A 158 -3.01 -19.58 16.76
C LYS A 158 -2.58 -19.68 18.23
N ILE A 159 -1.44 -20.30 18.52
CA ILE A 159 -0.97 -20.52 19.90
C ILE A 159 -0.67 -19.20 20.65
N VAL A 160 -0.15 -18.20 19.92
CA VAL A 160 0.14 -16.86 20.42
C VAL A 160 -1.17 -16.07 20.59
N HIS A 161 -2.01 -16.08 19.56
CA HIS A 161 -3.30 -15.39 19.56
C HIS A 161 -4.22 -15.85 20.71
N GLU A 162 -4.20 -17.15 21.04
CA GLU A 162 -4.94 -17.69 22.18
C GLU A 162 -4.52 -17.10 23.53
N GLN A 163 -3.26 -16.66 23.68
CA GLN A 163 -2.80 -15.98 24.90
C GLN A 163 -3.08 -14.47 24.84
N THR A 164 -2.74 -13.80 23.73
CA THR A 164 -2.89 -12.33 23.61
C THR A 164 -4.35 -11.87 23.63
N LYS A 165 -5.28 -12.67 23.10
CA LYS A 165 -6.71 -12.40 23.15
C LYS A 165 -7.25 -12.27 24.58
N LYS A 166 -6.70 -13.02 25.54
CA LYS A 166 -7.12 -12.95 26.96
C LYS A 166 -6.85 -11.58 27.57
N LEU A 167 -5.81 -10.91 27.07
CA LEU A 167 -5.37 -9.59 27.55
C LEU A 167 -6.14 -8.43 26.92
N THR A 168 -6.95 -8.68 25.89
CA THR A 168 -7.64 -7.64 25.10
C THR A 168 -9.14 -7.88 24.96
N SER A 169 -9.68 -8.89 25.65
CA SER A 169 -11.12 -9.19 25.67
C SER A 169 -11.88 -8.24 26.60
N ILE A 170 -13.22 -8.24 26.52
CA ILE A 170 -14.09 -7.30 27.26
C ILE A 170 -13.85 -7.30 28.79
N GLU A 171 -13.30 -8.38 29.33
CA GLU A 171 -12.93 -8.55 30.74
C GLU A 171 -12.01 -7.44 31.27
N ILE A 172 -11.20 -6.81 30.40
CA ILE A 172 -10.35 -5.69 30.79
C ILE A 172 -11.14 -4.43 31.21
N TRP A 173 -12.44 -4.38 30.93
CA TRP A 173 -13.31 -3.28 31.39
C TRP A 173 -13.58 -3.29 32.89
N GLU A 174 -13.02 -4.23 33.65
CA GLU A 174 -13.11 -4.22 35.12
C GLU A 174 -12.59 -2.90 35.71
N GLY A 175 -11.48 -2.38 35.18
CA GLY A 175 -10.86 -1.13 35.64
C GLY A 175 -11.55 0.17 35.20
N LEU A 176 -12.55 0.09 34.32
CA LEU A 176 -13.33 1.26 33.92
C LEU A 176 -14.27 1.73 35.05
N LEU A 177 -14.50 3.04 35.12
CA LEU A 177 -15.53 3.59 35.99
C LEU A 177 -16.92 3.07 35.60
N ASP A 178 -17.81 2.91 36.58
CA ASP A 178 -19.20 2.49 36.32
C ASP A 178 -19.92 3.44 35.36
N SER A 179 -19.67 4.74 35.49
CA SER A 179 -20.21 5.78 34.61
C SER A 179 -19.71 5.67 33.17
N GLN A 180 -18.43 5.35 32.97
CA GLN A 180 -17.83 5.12 31.65
C GLN A 180 -18.42 3.86 30.99
N ARG A 181 -18.54 2.75 31.73
CA ARG A 181 -19.21 1.54 31.24
C ARG A 181 -20.65 1.81 30.84
N ALA A 182 -21.38 2.57 31.66
CA ALA A 182 -22.75 2.96 31.36
C ALA A 182 -22.86 3.76 30.04
N ASP A 183 -21.92 4.66 29.77
CA ASP A 183 -21.88 5.42 28.51
C ASP A 183 -21.58 4.53 27.30
N LEU A 184 -20.69 3.54 27.44
CA LEU A 184 -20.44 2.54 26.39
C LEU A 184 -21.68 1.69 26.12
N PHE A 185 -22.42 1.29 27.16
CA PHE A 185 -23.67 0.54 27.02
C PHE A 185 -24.81 1.35 26.38
N LYS A 186 -24.83 2.68 26.56
CA LYS A 186 -25.79 3.55 25.85
C LYS A 186 -25.52 3.55 24.35
N LYS A 187 -24.24 3.56 23.94
CA LYS A 187 -23.85 3.47 22.52
C LYS A 187 -24.22 2.11 21.92
N GLN A 188 -23.95 1.02 22.64
CA GLN A 188 -24.29 -0.34 22.20
C GLN A 188 -24.93 -1.16 23.31
N LYS A 189 -26.26 -1.29 23.24
CA LYS A 189 -27.08 -2.00 24.25
C LYS A 189 -26.70 -3.47 24.41
N LYS A 190 -26.23 -4.12 23.34
CA LYS A 190 -25.83 -5.54 23.37
C LYS A 190 -24.66 -5.81 24.33
N LEU A 191 -23.75 -4.87 24.51
CA LEU A 191 -22.57 -5.04 25.37
C LEU A 191 -22.95 -5.19 26.85
N ARG A 192 -24.05 -4.58 27.29
CA ARG A 192 -24.52 -4.71 28.67
C ARG A 192 -24.77 -6.17 29.05
N LYS A 193 -25.45 -6.92 28.18
CA LYS A 193 -25.74 -8.35 28.41
C LYS A 193 -24.46 -9.19 28.43
N VAL A 194 -23.49 -8.85 27.58
CA VAL A 194 -22.18 -9.52 27.55
C VAL A 194 -21.43 -9.26 28.86
N TRP A 195 -21.39 -8.00 29.31
CA TRP A 195 -20.75 -7.61 30.56
C TRP A 195 -21.39 -8.25 31.79
N GLU A 196 -22.73 -8.30 31.86
CA GLU A 196 -23.45 -8.98 32.95
C GLU A 196 -23.10 -10.48 33.04
N ASN A 197 -22.83 -11.14 31.90
CA ASN A 197 -22.35 -12.52 31.88
C ASN A 197 -20.91 -12.64 32.36
N VAL A 198 -20.04 -11.68 31.98
CA VAL A 198 -18.66 -11.60 32.47
C VAL A 198 -18.64 -11.42 33.98
N GLN A 199 -19.43 -10.50 34.53
CA GLN A 199 -19.56 -10.30 35.98
C GLN A 199 -20.01 -11.55 36.73
N LYS A 200 -20.86 -12.39 36.11
CA LYS A 200 -21.23 -13.68 36.71
C LYS A 200 -20.07 -14.66 36.75
N LYS A 201 -19.24 -14.70 35.71
CA LYS A 201 -18.02 -15.53 35.65
C LYS A 201 -16.98 -15.06 36.67
N ILE A 202 -16.83 -13.75 36.85
CA ILE A 202 -15.84 -13.16 37.76
C ILE A 202 -16.01 -13.60 39.22
N LYS A 203 -17.24 -13.97 39.62
CA LYS A 203 -17.51 -14.42 40.99
C LYS A 203 -16.87 -15.77 41.36
N ASN A 204 -16.54 -16.61 40.37
CA ASN A 204 -16.06 -17.98 40.57
C ASN A 204 -14.65 -18.18 39.99
N GLU A 205 -13.79 -17.17 40.11
CA GLU A 205 -12.63 -17.03 39.24
C GLU A 205 -11.29 -17.23 39.94
N ASP A 206 -10.34 -17.85 39.24
CA ASP A 206 -8.98 -18.10 39.73
C ASP A 206 -8.08 -16.86 39.59
N GLU A 207 -7.03 -16.77 40.42
CA GLU A 207 -6.07 -15.64 40.43
C GLU A 207 -5.47 -15.33 39.05
N LYS A 208 -5.23 -16.37 38.23
CA LYS A 208 -4.69 -16.23 36.88
C LYS A 208 -5.58 -15.41 35.96
N MET A 209 -6.90 -15.63 35.98
CA MET A 209 -7.80 -14.88 35.11
C MET A 209 -7.93 -13.42 35.57
N ARG A 210 -7.82 -13.16 36.89
CA ARG A 210 -7.70 -11.80 37.44
C ARG A 210 -6.40 -11.11 37.02
N PHE A 211 -5.30 -11.85 36.98
CA PHE A 211 -4.05 -11.33 36.46
C PHE A 211 -4.19 -10.90 35.00
N ASP A 212 -4.69 -11.77 34.12
CA ASP A 212 -4.81 -11.52 32.68
C ASP A 212 -5.62 -10.25 32.38
N ARG A 213 -6.78 -10.05 33.05
CA ARG A 213 -7.62 -8.87 32.81
C ARG A 213 -7.10 -7.56 33.41
N THR A 214 -6.24 -7.63 34.42
CA THR A 214 -5.62 -6.45 35.06
C THR A 214 -4.22 -6.14 34.53
N PHE A 215 -3.66 -7.02 33.69
CA PHE A 215 -2.30 -6.92 33.18
C PHE A 215 -2.00 -5.59 32.50
N ILE A 216 -2.79 -5.22 31.48
CA ILE A 216 -2.59 -3.98 30.71
C ILE A 216 -2.70 -2.74 31.61
N TRP A 217 -3.65 -2.73 32.55
CA TRP A 217 -3.80 -1.63 33.51
C TRP A 217 -2.54 -1.44 34.37
N LYS A 218 -1.99 -2.54 34.90
CA LYS A 218 -0.75 -2.52 35.69
C LYS A 218 0.46 -2.12 34.83
N LEU A 219 0.51 -2.56 33.58
CA LEU A 219 1.58 -2.19 32.66
C LEU A 219 1.58 -0.69 32.36
N ILE A 220 0.40 -0.10 32.13
CA ILE A 220 0.22 1.36 31.97
C ILE A 220 0.65 2.09 33.25
N GLU A 221 0.29 1.59 34.43
CA GLU A 221 0.69 2.18 35.71
C GLU A 221 2.23 2.16 35.89
N ASN A 222 2.88 1.05 35.54
CA ASN A 222 4.34 0.93 35.55
C ASN A 222 5.00 1.93 34.59
N PHE A 223 4.46 2.10 33.39
CA PHE A 223 4.91 3.13 32.45
C PHE A 223 4.81 4.54 33.03
N LYS A 224 3.67 4.90 33.62
CA LYS A 224 3.48 6.23 34.22
C LYS A 224 4.48 6.51 35.35
N LYS A 225 4.76 5.51 36.19
CA LYS A 225 5.80 5.60 37.24
C LYS A 225 7.18 5.83 36.64
N THR A 226 7.53 5.11 35.57
CA THR A 226 8.81 5.28 34.86
C THR A 226 8.92 6.68 34.25
N LEU A 227 7.87 7.17 33.58
CA LEU A 227 7.82 8.51 32.98
C LEU A 227 8.03 9.61 34.03
N THR A 228 7.29 9.54 35.15
CA THR A 228 7.44 10.48 36.28
C THR A 228 8.85 10.45 36.86
N THR A 229 9.48 9.27 36.89
CA THR A 229 10.86 9.13 37.38
C THR A 229 11.85 9.85 36.46
N ILE A 230 11.68 9.77 35.14
CA ILE A 230 12.54 10.47 34.16
C ILE A 230 12.43 11.99 34.37
N ASP A 231 11.19 12.49 34.45
CA ASP A 231 10.93 13.93 34.62
C ASP A 231 11.57 14.49 35.90
N SER A 232 11.60 13.71 36.99
CA SER A 232 12.22 14.11 38.27
C SER A 232 13.76 14.14 38.26
N ILE A 233 14.39 13.47 37.30
CA ILE A 233 15.86 13.38 37.17
C ILE A 233 16.39 14.51 36.28
N GLU A 234 15.69 14.85 35.19
CA GLU A 234 16.07 15.97 34.30
C GLU A 234 16.11 17.32 35.05
N GLU A 235 15.37 17.47 36.15
CA GLU A 235 15.41 18.67 36.99
C GLU A 235 16.67 18.83 37.86
N LYS A 236 17.54 17.81 37.99
CA LYS A 236 18.56 17.77 39.06
C LYS A 236 20.04 17.76 38.67
N GLU A 237 20.48 17.39 37.46
CA GLU A 237 21.94 17.29 37.21
C GLU A 237 22.44 17.76 35.84
N GLU A 238 23.39 18.71 35.89
CA GLU A 238 24.35 19.11 34.86
C GLU A 238 25.69 18.32 34.96
N GLY A 239 25.74 17.17 35.65
CA GLY A 239 26.97 16.37 35.63
C GLY A 239 26.99 15.08 36.44
N GLU A 240 27.08 13.93 35.76
CA GLU A 240 28.12 12.89 35.90
C GLU A 240 27.88 11.78 34.82
N VAL A 241 28.95 11.23 34.24
CA VAL A 241 28.91 10.43 32.99
C VAL A 241 28.34 9.00 33.19
N GLY A 242 28.14 8.55 34.43
CA GLY A 242 27.67 7.19 34.76
C GLY A 242 26.15 7.01 34.82
N GLU A 243 25.38 8.03 35.23
CA GLU A 243 23.92 7.95 35.36
C GLU A 243 23.18 8.02 34.01
N ASN A 244 23.85 8.55 32.98
CA ASN A 244 23.30 8.74 31.65
C ASN A 244 22.82 7.44 30.97
N SER A 245 23.44 6.27 31.26
CA SER A 245 23.05 5.01 30.60
C SER A 245 21.69 4.48 31.08
N GLN A 246 21.39 4.60 32.38
CA GLN A 246 20.12 4.09 32.92
C GLN A 246 18.93 4.96 32.51
N ILE A 247 19.14 6.26 32.33
CA ILE A 247 18.12 7.19 31.83
C ILE A 247 17.79 6.86 30.37
N VAL A 248 18.81 6.62 29.53
CA VAL A 248 18.62 6.24 28.13
C VAL A 248 17.80 4.95 28.00
N ASP A 249 18.08 3.93 28.82
CA ASP A 249 17.29 2.69 28.76
C ASP A 249 15.85 2.87 29.25
N LYS A 250 15.59 3.79 30.19
CA LYS A 250 14.22 4.17 30.59
C LYS A 250 13.48 4.92 29.49
N ILE A 251 14.17 5.80 28.75
CA ILE A 251 13.60 6.47 27.56
C ILE A 251 13.23 5.43 26.51
N ARG A 252 14.13 4.48 26.21
CA ARG A 252 13.86 3.36 25.28
C ARG A 252 12.68 2.50 25.73
N TYR A 253 12.55 2.25 27.03
CA TYR A 253 11.39 1.57 27.59
C TYR A 253 10.10 2.35 27.30
N CYS A 254 10.11 3.67 27.52
CA CYS A 254 8.95 4.53 27.21
C CYS A 254 8.60 4.51 25.71
N GLU A 255 9.60 4.57 24.82
CA GLU A 255 9.40 4.47 23.37
C GLU A 255 8.78 3.12 22.97
N ARG A 256 9.34 2.01 23.47
CA ARG A 256 8.82 0.65 23.23
C ARG A 256 7.43 0.44 23.81
N PHE A 257 7.14 1.06 24.95
CA PHE A 257 5.81 1.00 25.54
C PHE A 257 4.79 1.71 24.65
N ILE A 258 5.09 2.91 24.15
CA ILE A 258 4.18 3.62 23.23
C ILE A 258 4.01 2.86 21.92
N GLU A 259 5.07 2.23 21.39
CA GLU A 259 4.97 1.31 20.25
C GLU A 259 3.94 0.19 20.50
N LEU A 260 3.99 -0.47 21.66
CA LEU A 260 3.00 -1.49 22.03
C LEU A 260 1.58 -0.91 22.06
N MET A 261 1.39 0.30 22.59
CA MET A 261 0.06 0.94 22.63
C MET A 261 -0.45 1.27 21.22
N ILE A 262 0.43 1.72 20.32
CA ILE A 262 0.11 1.97 18.91
C ILE A 262 -0.34 0.68 18.25
N ASP A 263 0.41 -0.41 18.41
CA ASP A 263 0.09 -1.70 17.79
C ASP A 263 -1.27 -2.23 18.27
N LEU A 264 -1.54 -2.15 19.58
CA LEU A 264 -2.84 -2.53 20.15
C LEU A 264 -4.00 -1.71 19.59
N GLU A 265 -3.81 -0.42 19.36
CA GLU A 265 -4.82 0.47 18.77
C GLU A 265 -4.97 0.30 17.25
N SER A 266 -3.93 -0.17 16.56
CA SER A 266 -3.86 -0.27 15.11
C SER A 266 -4.38 -1.59 14.53
N ILE A 267 -4.72 -2.55 15.40
CA ILE A 267 -5.31 -3.86 15.05
C ILE A 267 -6.71 -3.93 15.65
N LEU A 268 -7.73 -4.18 14.82
CA LEU A 268 -9.14 -4.12 15.25
C LEU A 268 -9.47 -5.08 16.42
N GLN A 269 -8.86 -6.26 16.43
CA GLN A 269 -9.13 -7.30 17.43
C GLN A 269 -8.70 -6.91 18.83
N SER A 270 -7.52 -6.29 18.98
CA SER A 270 -7.03 -5.74 20.24
C SER A 270 -7.75 -4.43 20.59
N ARG A 271 -7.91 -3.55 19.59
CA ARG A 271 -8.52 -2.22 19.73
C ARG A 271 -9.93 -2.26 20.32
N ARG A 272 -10.75 -3.23 19.88
CA ARG A 272 -12.20 -3.32 20.14
C ARG A 272 -12.62 -3.00 21.58
N PHE A 273 -11.85 -3.48 22.55
CA PHE A 273 -12.10 -3.19 23.97
C PHE A 273 -10.99 -2.33 24.60
N PHE A 274 -9.77 -2.39 24.06
CA PHE A 274 -8.62 -1.65 24.56
C PHE A 274 -8.73 -0.13 24.39
N ASN A 275 -9.33 0.37 23.30
CA ASN A 275 -9.45 1.83 23.07
C ASN A 275 -10.16 2.53 24.25
N SER A 276 -11.20 1.91 24.81
CA SER A 276 -11.89 2.44 26.00
C SER A 276 -10.98 2.48 27.25
N VAL A 277 -10.09 1.50 27.41
CA VAL A 277 -9.08 1.47 28.48
C VAL A 277 -8.03 2.56 28.28
N LEU A 278 -7.55 2.74 27.05
CA LEU A 278 -6.59 3.79 26.71
C LEU A 278 -7.12 5.18 27.10
N HIS A 279 -8.37 5.51 26.73
CA HIS A 279 -8.98 6.78 27.12
C HIS A 279 -9.23 6.88 28.62
N SER A 280 -9.67 5.81 29.28
CA SER A 280 -9.94 5.83 30.72
C SER A 280 -8.69 5.96 31.58
N THR A 281 -7.55 5.49 31.10
CA THR A 281 -6.28 5.62 31.82
C THR A 281 -5.66 7.01 31.66
N HIS A 282 -6.19 7.85 30.77
CA HIS A 282 -5.63 9.18 30.46
C HIS A 282 -4.16 9.16 30.03
N LEU A 283 -3.68 8.04 29.48
CA LEU A 283 -2.28 7.85 29.10
C LEU A 283 -1.73 8.99 28.23
N LEU A 284 -2.53 9.50 27.29
CA LEU A 284 -2.15 10.63 26.44
C LEU A 284 -1.93 11.93 27.23
N THR A 285 -2.71 12.17 28.30
CA THR A 285 -2.51 13.31 29.19
C THR A 285 -1.15 13.21 29.88
N ASP A 286 -0.83 12.03 30.46
CA ASP A 286 0.46 11.80 31.12
C ASP A 286 1.64 12.01 30.15
N CYS A 287 1.52 11.57 28.90
CA CYS A 287 2.56 11.76 27.90
C CYS A 287 2.72 13.22 27.46
N ILE A 288 1.62 13.97 27.30
CA ILE A 288 1.66 15.36 26.83
C ILE A 288 2.21 16.31 27.90
N LEU A 289 2.00 15.98 29.18
CA LEU A 289 2.46 16.80 30.30
C LEU A 289 3.86 16.40 30.81
N SER A 290 4.49 15.35 30.27
CA SER A 290 5.83 14.97 30.69
C SER A 290 6.89 15.96 30.21
N ASN A 291 7.99 16.07 30.94
CA ASN A 291 9.14 16.89 30.52
C ASN A 291 9.85 16.23 29.33
N LEU A 292 9.87 14.89 29.29
CA LEU A 292 10.45 14.12 28.20
C LEU A 292 9.93 14.54 26.81
N ILE A 293 8.63 14.85 26.67
CA ILE A 293 8.04 15.18 25.36
C ILE A 293 8.64 16.46 24.74
N SER A 294 9.19 17.35 25.56
CA SER A 294 9.76 18.63 25.14
C SER A 294 11.29 18.61 25.08
N SER A 295 11.92 17.52 25.54
CA SER A 295 13.38 17.39 25.55
C SER A 295 13.93 16.91 24.20
N GLU A 296 15.19 17.26 23.88
CA GLU A 296 15.84 16.80 22.64
C GLU A 296 15.94 15.26 22.59
N ALA A 297 16.18 14.64 23.76
CA ALA A 297 16.25 13.19 23.93
C ALA A 297 14.90 12.50 23.69
N GLY A 298 13.77 13.16 23.98
CA GLY A 298 12.42 12.63 23.77
C GLY A 298 11.82 12.93 22.40
N SER A 299 12.61 13.35 21.40
CA SER A 299 12.11 13.65 20.05
C SER A 299 11.38 12.46 19.40
N LEU A 300 11.92 11.24 19.51
CA LEU A 300 11.27 10.01 19.04
C LEU A 300 10.01 9.67 19.86
N PHE A 301 10.09 9.81 21.20
CA PHE A 301 8.95 9.64 22.09
C PHE A 301 7.78 10.56 21.69
N PHE A 302 8.04 11.84 21.40
CA PHE A 302 7.04 12.79 20.92
C PHE A 302 6.38 12.31 19.62
N GLN A 303 7.18 11.87 18.63
CA GLN A 303 6.67 11.37 17.35
C GLN A 303 5.76 10.15 17.56
N LEU A 304 6.17 9.20 18.40
CA LEU A 304 5.37 8.03 18.77
C LEU A 304 4.07 8.43 19.49
N VAL A 305 4.10 9.39 20.42
CA VAL A 305 2.90 9.88 21.12
C VAL A 305 1.93 10.55 20.14
N GLN A 306 2.42 11.27 19.11
CA GLN A 306 1.54 11.80 18.05
C GLN A 306 0.86 10.68 17.26
N LEU A 307 1.59 9.60 16.94
CA LEU A 307 1.02 8.44 16.26
C LEU A 307 -0.01 7.70 17.14
N LEU A 308 0.26 7.54 18.44
CA LEU A 308 -0.72 7.01 19.38
C LEU A 308 -1.97 7.90 19.48
N LYS A 309 -1.79 9.24 19.54
CA LYS A 309 -2.90 10.21 19.56
C LYS A 309 -3.76 10.08 18.30
N PHE A 310 -3.15 9.83 17.15
CA PHE A 310 -3.85 9.56 15.89
C PHE A 310 -4.72 8.30 15.99
N TYR A 311 -4.13 7.16 16.36
CA TYR A 311 -4.89 5.90 16.44
C TYR A 311 -5.94 5.89 17.57
N ALA A 312 -5.65 6.48 18.73
CA ALA A 312 -6.61 6.61 19.83
C ALA A 312 -7.93 7.28 19.42
N ARG A 313 -7.90 8.09 18.36
CA ARG A 313 -9.06 8.84 17.85
C ARG A 313 -9.37 8.51 16.40
N PHE A 314 -8.87 7.38 15.90
CA PHE A 314 -9.08 6.94 14.52
C PHE A 314 -10.58 6.85 14.19
N GLU A 315 -10.94 7.20 12.95
CA GLU A 315 -12.32 7.35 12.50
C GLU A 315 -12.96 5.99 12.18
N ILE A 316 -13.09 5.12 13.18
CA ILE A 316 -13.62 3.75 13.09
C ILE A 316 -14.62 3.47 14.22
N ASP A 317 -15.62 2.64 13.93
CA ASP A 317 -16.45 2.02 14.96
C ASP A 317 -15.73 0.77 15.53
N ASP A 318 -15.28 0.85 16.77
CA ASP A 318 -14.44 -0.18 17.41
C ASP A 318 -15.08 -1.59 17.44
N LEU A 319 -16.41 -1.69 17.32
CA LEU A 319 -17.11 -2.97 17.33
C LEU A 319 -17.25 -3.57 15.94
N SER A 320 -17.82 -2.81 15.00
CA SER A 320 -18.09 -3.26 13.65
C SER A 320 -16.88 -3.22 12.73
N GLY A 321 -15.87 -2.41 13.05
CA GLY A 321 -14.73 -2.16 12.17
C GLY A 321 -15.04 -1.21 11.00
N ARG A 322 -16.27 -0.67 10.92
CA ARG A 322 -16.66 0.23 9.84
C ARG A 322 -16.02 1.60 10.02
N GLN A 323 -15.51 2.16 8.93
CA GLN A 323 -15.08 3.56 8.90
C GLN A 323 -16.25 4.51 9.22
N LEU A 324 -16.00 5.47 10.11
CA LEU A 324 -16.95 6.53 10.43
C LEU A 324 -16.96 7.57 9.31
N THR A 325 -18.15 8.04 8.94
CA THR A 325 -18.29 9.15 8.01
C THR A 325 -17.94 10.47 8.69
N HIS A 326 -17.53 11.48 7.90
CA HIS A 326 -17.24 12.81 8.43
C HIS A 326 -18.41 13.41 9.24
N LYS A 327 -19.65 13.11 8.84
CA LYS A 327 -20.85 13.53 9.55
C LYS A 327 -20.93 12.88 10.94
N GLU A 328 -20.69 11.58 11.03
CA GLU A 328 -20.69 10.84 12.31
C GLU A 328 -19.58 11.34 13.24
N VAL A 329 -18.37 11.58 12.71
CA VAL A 329 -17.26 12.16 13.49
C VAL A 329 -17.62 13.55 14.02
N SER A 330 -18.21 14.40 13.17
CA SER A 330 -18.65 15.75 13.56
C SER A 330 -19.76 15.71 14.62
N GLU A 331 -20.72 14.80 14.48
CA GLU A 331 -21.81 14.62 15.44
C GLU A 331 -21.28 14.15 16.79
N GLN A 332 -20.34 13.20 16.82
CA GLN A 332 -19.68 12.76 18.06
C GLN A 332 -18.94 13.92 18.75
N HIS A 333 -18.21 14.75 17.99
CA HIS A 333 -17.56 15.95 18.51
C HIS A 333 -18.58 16.93 19.13
N TYR A 334 -19.66 17.21 18.42
CA TYR A 334 -20.70 18.12 18.90
C TYR A 334 -21.38 17.58 20.16
N GLN A 335 -21.60 16.26 20.26
CA GLN A 335 -22.13 15.64 21.47
C GLN A 335 -21.18 15.83 22.67
N ASN A 336 -19.87 15.71 22.48
CA ASN A 336 -18.88 15.92 23.55
C ASN A 336 -18.88 17.38 24.02
N VAL A 337 -18.81 18.35 23.10
CA VAL A 337 -18.84 19.78 23.44
C VAL A 337 -20.18 20.17 24.08
N THR A 338 -21.29 19.62 23.58
CA THR A 338 -22.62 19.85 24.17
C THR A 338 -22.72 19.29 25.58
N LYS A 339 -22.11 18.13 25.87
CA LYS A 339 -22.02 17.60 27.24
C LYS A 339 -21.24 18.56 28.15
N LEU A 340 -20.14 19.12 27.66
CA LEU A 340 -19.35 20.11 28.39
C LEU A 340 -20.16 21.40 28.67
N GLN A 341 -20.90 21.91 27.69
CA GLN A 341 -21.76 23.08 27.87
C GLN A 341 -22.93 22.78 28.83
N LYS A 342 -23.50 21.56 28.80
CA LYS A 342 -24.51 21.11 29.78
C LYS A 342 -23.93 21.06 31.20
N ALA A 343 -22.70 20.59 31.36
CA ALA A 343 -22.01 20.61 32.65
C ALA A 343 -21.88 22.04 33.17
N ALA A 344 -21.44 22.97 32.32
CA ALA A 344 -21.33 24.39 32.67
C ALA A 344 -22.69 25.00 33.04
N PHE A 345 -23.76 24.69 32.29
CA PHE A 345 -25.11 25.17 32.59
C PHE A 345 -25.64 24.63 33.92
N GLN A 346 -25.40 23.36 34.22
CA GLN A 346 -25.93 22.70 35.43
C GLN A 346 -25.14 23.04 36.69
N LEU A 347 -23.82 23.14 36.60
CA LEU A 347 -22.93 23.35 37.76
C LEU A 347 -22.61 24.83 38.00
N PHE A 348 -22.60 25.64 36.93
CA PHE A 348 -22.08 27.02 36.93
C PHE A 348 -23.01 27.98 36.17
N THR A 349 -24.31 27.89 36.43
CA THR A 349 -25.35 28.62 35.69
C THR A 349 -25.13 30.14 35.65
N GLU A 350 -24.71 30.73 36.78
CA GLU A 350 -24.55 32.18 36.90
C GLU A 350 -23.17 32.68 36.44
N THR A 351 -22.12 31.86 36.57
CA THR A 351 -20.73 32.27 36.32
C THR A 351 -20.23 31.96 34.91
N MET A 352 -20.83 30.99 34.20
CA MET A 352 -20.38 30.54 32.87
C MET A 352 -21.40 30.77 31.74
N LYS A 353 -22.30 31.75 31.90
CA LYS A 353 -23.37 32.04 30.93
C LYS A 353 -22.89 32.24 29.50
N ASP A 354 -21.81 32.99 29.33
CA ASP A 354 -21.26 33.25 28.00
C ASP A 354 -20.69 31.97 27.37
N PHE A 355 -20.09 31.08 28.17
CA PHE A 355 -19.50 29.84 27.67
C PHE A 355 -20.55 28.84 27.17
N TYR A 356 -21.61 28.57 27.95
CA TYR A 356 -22.60 27.56 27.56
C TYR A 356 -23.62 28.05 26.52
N LEU A 357 -23.72 29.36 26.26
CA LEU A 357 -24.56 29.94 25.20
C LEU A 357 -23.83 30.13 23.87
N MET A 358 -22.50 30.05 23.85
CA MET A 358 -21.73 30.12 22.62
C MET A 358 -21.99 28.95 21.69
N ASN A 359 -21.80 29.17 20.39
CA ASN A 359 -21.77 28.08 19.42
C ASN A 359 -20.55 27.17 19.66
N VAL A 360 -20.65 25.91 19.21
CA VAL A 360 -19.58 24.92 19.37
C VAL A 360 -18.24 25.44 18.85
N SER A 361 -18.23 26.08 17.67
CA SER A 361 -17.00 26.61 17.06
C SER A 361 -16.34 27.76 17.83
N GLY A 362 -17.07 28.40 18.75
CA GLY A 362 -16.53 29.44 19.62
C GLY A 362 -15.79 28.89 20.84
N VAL A 363 -16.03 27.63 21.22
CA VAL A 363 -15.52 27.03 22.47
C VAL A 363 -14.69 25.77 22.26
N ASP A 364 -14.73 25.14 21.08
CA ASP A 364 -14.12 23.82 20.84
C ASP A 364 -12.63 23.86 20.49
N THR A 365 -12.01 25.03 20.37
CA THR A 365 -10.57 25.12 20.11
C THR A 365 -9.75 24.86 21.37
N ARG A 366 -8.62 24.15 21.22
CA ARG A 366 -7.66 23.88 22.32
C ARG A 366 -7.30 25.15 23.10
N ARG A 367 -7.00 26.25 22.41
CA ARG A 367 -6.67 27.54 23.02
C ARG A 367 -7.82 28.12 23.85
N ALA A 368 -9.06 28.01 23.36
CA ALA A 368 -10.24 28.48 24.10
C ALA A 368 -10.50 27.65 25.35
N LEU A 369 -10.46 26.32 25.23
CA LEU A 369 -10.64 25.39 26.36
C LEU A 369 -9.60 25.60 27.45
N GLN A 370 -8.31 25.61 27.08
CA GLN A 370 -7.23 25.83 28.05
C GLN A 370 -7.35 27.19 28.74
N LYS A 371 -7.68 28.26 28.01
CA LYS A 371 -7.88 29.59 28.59
C LYS A 371 -9.02 29.60 29.60
N GLN A 372 -10.14 28.93 29.29
CA GLN A 372 -11.31 28.89 30.15
C GLN A 372 -11.01 28.15 31.46
N PHE A 373 -10.52 26.91 31.40
CA PHE A 373 -10.38 26.07 32.59
C PHE A 373 -9.15 26.42 33.45
N ARG A 374 -8.10 27.04 32.89
CA ARG A 374 -6.99 27.58 33.70
C ARG A 374 -7.40 28.76 34.58
N GLY A 375 -8.48 29.47 34.23
CA GLY A 375 -9.02 30.57 35.04
C GLY A 375 -9.94 30.13 36.18
N MET A 376 -10.28 28.83 36.26
CA MET A 376 -11.18 28.27 37.28
C MET A 376 -10.40 27.74 38.47
N SER A 377 -11.07 27.49 39.60
CA SER A 377 -10.44 26.82 40.74
C SER A 377 -10.30 25.31 40.50
N HIS A 378 -9.33 24.68 41.18
CA HIS A 378 -9.05 23.25 41.05
C HIS A 378 -10.28 22.35 41.31
N ALA A 379 -11.05 22.64 42.37
CA ALA A 379 -12.26 21.89 42.69
C ALA A 379 -13.35 22.02 41.62
N GLU A 380 -13.48 23.19 40.99
CA GLU A 380 -14.45 23.42 39.92
C GLU A 380 -14.08 22.65 38.65
N VAL A 381 -12.80 22.63 38.28
CA VAL A 381 -12.31 21.85 37.13
C VAL A 381 -12.52 20.35 37.38
N TYR A 382 -12.33 19.88 38.62
CA TYR A 382 -12.63 18.49 38.99
C TYR A 382 -14.11 18.14 38.76
N ARG A 383 -15.04 19.03 39.14
CA ARG A 383 -16.49 18.82 38.90
C ARG A 383 -16.84 18.70 37.43
N PHE A 384 -16.15 19.43 36.55
CA PHE A 384 -16.29 19.25 35.10
C PHE A 384 -15.80 17.89 34.64
N ALA A 385 -14.61 17.47 35.09
CA ALA A 385 -14.06 16.16 34.75
C ALA A 385 -14.95 15.01 35.26
N GLU A 386 -15.51 15.15 36.47
CA GLU A 386 -16.46 14.21 37.08
C GLU A 386 -17.73 14.09 36.22
N TYR A 387 -18.32 15.22 35.82
CA TYR A 387 -19.51 15.24 34.98
C TYR A 387 -19.30 14.57 33.61
N LEU A 388 -18.10 14.73 33.05
CA LEU A 388 -17.70 14.09 31.80
C LEU A 388 -17.29 12.61 31.96
N HIS A 389 -17.36 12.07 33.19
CA HIS A 389 -16.94 10.72 33.54
C HIS A 389 -15.46 10.44 33.26
N LEU A 390 -14.61 11.48 33.38
CA LEU A 390 -13.16 11.39 33.21
C LEU A 390 -12.48 11.00 34.53
N VAL A 391 -13.03 11.39 35.68
CA VAL A 391 -12.51 11.06 37.01
C VAL A 391 -13.59 10.39 37.87
N PRO A 392 -13.23 9.72 38.97
CA PRO A 392 -14.19 9.18 39.92
C PRO A 392 -15.13 10.24 40.50
N THR A 393 -16.28 9.79 41.02
CA THR A 393 -17.21 10.66 41.73
C THR A 393 -16.57 11.18 43.01
N MET A 394 -16.75 12.48 43.27
CA MET A 394 -16.21 13.15 44.44
C MET A 394 -16.96 12.69 45.70
N VAL A 395 -16.27 12.04 46.63
CA VAL A 395 -16.78 11.67 47.95
C VAL A 395 -16.18 12.62 48.98
N GLU A 396 -17.00 13.22 49.84
CA GLU A 396 -16.58 14.28 50.79
C GLU A 396 -15.38 13.84 51.66
N ASP A 397 -15.38 12.61 52.15
CA ASP A 397 -14.30 12.05 52.99
C ASP A 397 -12.97 11.82 52.23
N GLN A 398 -12.97 11.89 50.89
CA GLN A 398 -11.81 11.65 50.03
C GLN A 398 -11.44 12.86 49.17
N GLN A 399 -12.06 14.02 49.40
CA GLN A 399 -11.89 15.21 48.58
C GLN A 399 -10.42 15.62 48.42
N ASP A 400 -9.67 15.75 49.52
CA ASP A 400 -8.27 16.17 49.47
C ASP A 400 -7.39 15.12 48.77
N LEU A 401 -7.71 13.83 48.93
CA LEU A 401 -7.00 12.73 48.28
C LEU A 401 -7.26 12.73 46.77
N LEU A 402 -8.50 12.94 46.33
CA LEU A 402 -8.86 12.99 44.92
C LEU A 402 -8.31 14.25 44.23
N LEU A 403 -8.36 15.42 44.89
CA LEU A 403 -7.73 16.64 44.36
C LEU A 403 -6.20 16.51 44.34
N GLY A 404 -5.60 15.86 45.33
CA GLY A 404 -4.16 15.56 45.34
C GLY A 404 -3.74 14.59 44.24
N ALA A 405 -4.59 13.62 43.89
CA ALA A 405 -4.31 12.62 42.85
C ALA A 405 -4.37 13.20 41.42
N TYR A 406 -5.16 14.26 41.20
CA TYR A 406 -5.33 14.87 39.88
C TYR A 406 -5.05 16.37 39.96
N SER A 407 -3.86 16.80 39.53
CA SER A 407 -3.52 18.22 39.50
C SER A 407 -4.45 19.02 38.60
N GLN A 408 -4.59 20.32 38.85
CA GLN A 408 -5.42 21.18 38.02
C GLN A 408 -4.98 21.14 36.54
N GLU A 409 -3.68 21.20 36.28
CA GLU A 409 -3.13 21.14 34.92
C GLU A 409 -3.49 19.82 34.22
N TYR A 410 -3.40 18.70 34.93
CA TYR A 410 -3.79 17.38 34.44
C TYR A 410 -5.27 17.32 34.04
N LEU A 411 -6.15 17.87 34.89
CA LEU A 411 -7.59 17.91 34.63
C LEU A 411 -7.92 18.80 33.42
N VAL A 412 -7.30 19.99 33.34
CA VAL A 412 -7.48 20.90 32.20
C VAL A 412 -7.08 20.21 30.90
N GLU A 413 -5.93 19.55 30.86
CA GLU A 413 -5.45 18.87 29.67
C GLU A 413 -6.35 17.67 29.31
N THR A 414 -6.80 16.89 30.29
CA THR A 414 -7.71 15.76 30.06
C THR A 414 -9.06 16.21 29.47
N ILE A 415 -9.66 17.27 30.02
CA ILE A 415 -10.90 17.87 29.49
C ILE A 415 -10.66 18.41 28.07
N THR A 416 -9.52 19.08 27.86
CA THR A 416 -9.14 19.65 26.57
C THR A 416 -9.02 18.55 25.52
N LEU A 417 -8.31 17.46 25.81
CA LEU A 417 -8.21 16.31 24.93
C LEU A 417 -9.59 15.71 24.60
N CYS A 418 -10.48 15.60 25.58
CA CYS A 418 -11.83 15.07 25.35
C CYS A 418 -12.68 15.92 24.38
N CYS A 419 -12.55 17.25 24.44
CA CYS A 419 -13.44 18.20 23.78
C CYS A 419 -12.80 19.03 22.65
N GLU A 420 -11.49 18.94 22.44
CA GLU A 420 -10.82 19.74 21.40
C GLU A 420 -11.27 19.33 20.00
N ARG A 421 -11.49 20.34 19.16
CA ARG A 421 -11.81 20.16 17.75
C ARG A 421 -10.72 19.36 17.07
N ARG A 422 -11.16 18.29 16.41
CA ARG A 422 -10.28 17.44 15.63
C ARG A 422 -10.10 18.03 14.23
N PRO A 423 -8.86 18.16 13.75
CA PRO A 423 -8.64 18.42 12.33
C PRO A 423 -9.08 17.19 11.54
N ASN A 424 -9.76 17.42 10.42
CA ASN A 424 -10.16 16.34 9.52
C ASN A 424 -8.90 15.71 8.91
N GLN A 425 -8.77 14.38 9.01
CA GLN A 425 -7.57 13.64 8.58
C GLN A 425 -7.25 13.88 7.10
N LEU A 426 -8.27 13.85 6.23
CA LEU A 426 -8.12 14.14 4.80
C LEU A 426 -7.67 15.57 4.54
N THR A 427 -8.19 16.53 5.31
CA THR A 427 -7.77 17.93 5.19
C THR A 427 -6.29 18.08 5.57
N GLN A 428 -5.84 17.44 6.65
CA GLN A 428 -4.42 17.47 7.03
C GLN A 428 -3.53 16.84 5.96
N LEU A 429 -3.95 15.70 5.40
CA LEU A 429 -3.23 15.04 4.31
C LEU A 429 -3.13 15.93 3.06
N ASN A 430 -4.23 16.59 2.68
CA ASN A 430 -4.29 17.48 1.52
C ASN A 430 -3.44 18.74 1.72
N GLU A 431 -3.31 19.23 2.95
CA GLU A 431 -2.44 20.35 3.32
C GLU A 431 -0.95 19.96 3.45
N LYS A 432 -0.61 18.67 3.40
CA LYS A 432 0.78 18.18 3.48
C LYS A 432 1.51 18.38 2.14
N PRO A 433 2.75 18.91 2.13
CA PRO A 433 3.62 18.85 0.94
C PRO A 433 3.91 17.42 0.51
N LEU A 434 4.06 17.20 -0.80
CA LEU A 434 4.43 15.89 -1.34
C LEU A 434 5.95 15.69 -1.39
N PHE A 435 6.71 16.77 -1.57
CA PHE A 435 8.16 16.72 -1.58
C PHE A 435 8.76 16.83 -0.18
N PRO A 436 9.83 16.07 0.11
CA PRO A 436 10.55 16.23 1.36
C PRO A 436 11.38 17.54 1.35
N THR A 437 11.62 18.07 2.54
CA THR A 437 12.47 19.26 2.77
C THR A 437 13.72 18.86 3.55
N GLU A 438 14.68 19.78 3.67
CA GLU A 438 15.89 19.60 4.47
C GLU A 438 15.63 19.15 5.91
N LYS A 439 14.46 19.46 6.48
CA LYS A 439 14.08 19.06 7.84
C LYS A 439 13.76 17.57 7.96
N VAL A 440 13.31 16.92 6.89
CA VAL A 440 12.90 15.51 6.88
C VAL A 440 13.99 14.63 6.28
N ILE A 441 14.67 15.10 5.23
CA ILE A 441 15.69 14.33 4.49
C ILE A 441 16.80 13.80 5.42
N TRP A 442 17.19 14.57 6.42
CA TRP A 442 18.24 14.22 7.38
C TRP A 442 17.72 13.96 8.81
N ASP A 443 16.42 13.75 9.01
CA ASP A 443 15.87 13.32 10.30
C ASP A 443 16.02 11.79 10.45
N GLU A 444 16.96 11.35 11.28
CA GLU A 444 17.31 9.93 11.46
C GLU A 444 16.22 9.11 12.18
N ASN A 445 15.29 9.75 12.90
CA ASN A 445 14.20 9.05 13.59
C ASN A 445 13.14 8.51 12.61
N VAL A 446 13.05 9.12 11.43
CA VAL A 446 12.02 8.85 10.42
C VAL A 446 12.64 8.37 9.10
N VAL A 447 13.85 8.84 8.78
CA VAL A 447 14.65 8.43 7.60
C VAL A 447 15.99 7.88 8.09
N PRO A 448 16.02 6.61 8.57
CA PRO A 448 17.23 6.00 9.09
C PRO A 448 18.27 5.79 7.98
N TYR A 449 19.55 5.74 8.37
CA TYR A 449 20.62 5.31 7.47
C TYR A 449 20.50 3.80 7.15
N GLU A 450 21.14 3.37 6.05
CA GLU A 450 21.23 1.97 5.59
C GLU A 450 21.61 0.94 6.68
N HIS A 451 22.26 1.40 7.76
CA HIS A 451 22.81 0.56 8.84
C HIS A 451 21.91 0.52 10.09
N TYR A 452 20.60 0.66 9.92
CA TYR A 452 19.66 0.50 11.04
C TYR A 452 19.71 -0.93 11.60
N SER A 453 20.12 -1.08 12.87
CA SER A 453 20.35 -2.39 13.50
C SER A 453 19.08 -3.14 13.89
N GLY A 454 17.90 -2.51 13.80
CA GLY A 454 16.64 -3.08 14.29
C GLY A 454 16.44 -3.00 15.80
N GLU A 455 17.43 -2.53 16.57
CA GLU A 455 17.36 -2.48 18.04
C GLU A 455 16.46 -1.35 18.57
N GLY A 456 16.36 -0.24 17.83
CA GLY A 456 15.56 0.94 18.19
C GLY A 456 14.08 0.82 17.81
N VAL A 457 13.27 1.78 18.26
CA VAL A 457 11.94 2.01 17.69
C VAL A 457 12.09 3.03 16.56
N LEU A 458 11.24 2.95 15.54
CA LEU A 458 11.08 4.03 14.56
C LEU A 458 9.62 4.50 14.64
N ALA A 459 9.40 5.81 14.48
CA ALA A 459 8.05 6.38 14.41
C ALA A 459 7.44 6.17 13.01
N LEU A 460 7.33 4.90 12.61
CA LEU A 460 6.86 4.47 11.30
C LEU A 460 5.61 3.61 11.42
N ASP A 461 4.73 3.74 10.43
CA ASP A 461 3.60 2.84 10.25
C ASP A 461 4.10 1.42 9.96
N LYS A 462 3.46 0.40 10.54
CA LYS A 462 3.78 -1.00 10.26
C LYS A 462 2.82 -1.58 9.23
N LEU A 463 3.36 -2.28 8.22
CA LEU A 463 2.59 -3.14 7.34
C LEU A 463 2.56 -4.55 7.95
N ASN A 464 1.39 -4.95 8.42
CA ASN A 464 1.12 -6.29 8.92
C ASN A 464 -0.06 -6.90 8.15
N LEU A 465 -0.60 -8.03 8.62
CA LEU A 465 -1.70 -8.72 7.95
C LEU A 465 -3.03 -7.97 8.00
N GLN A 466 -3.24 -7.09 8.98
CA GLN A 466 -4.51 -6.39 9.20
C GLN A 466 -4.37 -4.86 9.20
N PHE A 467 -5.41 -4.20 8.71
CA PHE A 467 -5.54 -2.74 8.68
C PHE A 467 -6.94 -2.32 9.13
N LEU A 468 -7.05 -1.24 9.91
CA LEU A 468 -8.33 -0.81 10.49
C LEU A 468 -9.39 -0.56 9.41
N THR A 469 -9.01 0.14 8.35
CA THR A 469 -9.88 0.51 7.20
C THR A 469 -9.04 0.64 5.93
N LEU A 470 -9.67 0.80 4.77
CA LEU A 470 -8.95 1.11 3.53
C LEU A 470 -8.20 2.45 3.63
N HIS A 471 -8.76 3.41 4.38
CA HIS A 471 -8.10 4.68 4.65
C HIS A 471 -6.79 4.47 5.44
N ASP A 472 -6.82 3.64 6.48
CA ASP A 472 -5.63 3.25 7.25
C ASP A 472 -4.58 2.60 6.35
N TYR A 473 -4.96 1.57 5.60
CA TYR A 473 -4.08 0.88 4.64
C TYR A 473 -3.39 1.85 3.69
N LEU A 474 -4.16 2.72 3.02
CA LEU A 474 -3.62 3.69 2.06
C LEU A 474 -2.74 4.74 2.75
N LEU A 475 -3.09 5.19 3.96
CA LEU A 475 -2.32 6.19 4.68
C LEU A 475 -0.97 5.65 5.16
N ARG A 476 -0.92 4.41 5.67
CA ARG A 476 0.35 3.74 6.03
C ARG A 476 1.25 3.59 4.81
N ASN A 477 0.69 3.13 3.69
CA ASN A 477 1.44 3.01 2.43
C ASN A 477 1.90 4.39 1.92
N PHE A 478 1.09 5.43 2.04
CA PHE A 478 1.47 6.80 1.69
C PHE A 478 2.68 7.27 2.50
N ASN A 479 2.64 7.12 3.83
CA ASN A 479 3.71 7.57 4.72
C ASN A 479 4.99 6.76 4.49
N LEU A 480 4.90 5.42 4.44
CA LEU A 480 6.08 4.57 4.24
C LEU A 480 6.74 4.82 2.89
N PHE A 481 5.96 4.90 1.82
CA PHE A 481 6.49 5.15 0.48
C PHE A 481 7.10 6.55 0.37
N GLN A 482 6.52 7.55 1.06
CA GLN A 482 7.12 8.89 1.15
C GLN A 482 8.50 8.84 1.82
N LEU A 483 8.65 8.08 2.89
CA LEU A 483 9.89 8.01 3.67
C LEU A 483 10.97 7.18 3.00
N GLU A 484 10.61 6.05 2.39
CA GLU A 484 11.50 5.27 1.52
C GLU A 484 12.02 6.13 0.36
N SER A 485 11.14 6.83 -0.34
CA SER A 485 11.54 7.73 -1.42
C SER A 485 12.44 8.86 -0.92
N THR A 486 12.20 9.36 0.29
CA THR A 486 13.03 10.40 0.92
C THR A 486 14.44 9.88 1.23
N TYR A 487 14.57 8.62 1.63
CA TYR A 487 15.87 7.98 1.80
C TYR A 487 16.67 7.94 0.48
N GLU A 488 16.06 7.51 -0.63
CA GLU A 488 16.72 7.53 -1.93
C GLU A 488 17.12 8.95 -2.36
N ILE A 489 16.24 9.93 -2.13
CA ILE A 489 16.52 11.35 -2.42
C ILE A 489 17.70 11.85 -1.60
N ARG A 490 17.83 11.45 -0.33
CA ARG A 490 19.00 11.78 0.49
C ARG A 490 20.28 11.25 -0.16
N GLN A 491 20.30 9.98 -0.57
CA GLN A 491 21.48 9.38 -1.22
C GLN A 491 21.86 10.12 -2.50
N ASP A 492 20.88 10.41 -3.35
CA ASP A 492 21.09 11.17 -4.59
C ASP A 492 21.66 12.58 -4.31
N LEU A 493 21.11 13.29 -3.31
CA LEU A 493 21.56 14.62 -2.93
C LEU A 493 22.97 14.61 -2.33
N GLU A 494 23.28 13.65 -1.45
CA GLU A 494 24.61 13.53 -0.83
C GLU A 494 25.69 13.22 -1.90
N ASP A 495 25.44 12.26 -2.81
CA ASP A 495 26.38 11.96 -3.92
C ASP A 495 26.61 13.19 -4.82
N VAL A 496 25.52 13.86 -5.23
CA VAL A 496 25.59 15.06 -6.05
C VAL A 496 26.39 16.17 -5.36
N LEU A 497 26.10 16.46 -4.09
CA LEU A 497 26.73 17.57 -3.39
C LEU A 497 28.22 17.28 -3.09
N PHE A 498 28.59 16.03 -2.81
CA PHE A 498 30.00 15.63 -2.72
C PHE A 498 30.74 15.79 -4.06
N ARG A 499 30.11 15.45 -5.18
CA ARG A 499 30.69 15.62 -6.53
C ARG A 499 30.83 17.07 -6.95
N MET A 500 29.84 17.91 -6.63
CA MET A 500 29.83 19.34 -6.96
C MET A 500 30.90 20.13 -6.19
N ARG A 501 31.36 19.62 -5.03
CA ARG A 501 32.40 20.24 -4.18
C ARG A 501 32.14 21.73 -3.92
N PRO A 502 31.09 22.08 -3.15
CA PRO A 502 30.79 23.46 -2.81
C PRO A 502 31.87 24.03 -1.88
N PHE A 503 32.44 25.18 -2.23
CA PHE A 503 33.41 25.92 -1.41
C PHE A 503 32.93 27.33 -1.12
N ALA A 504 33.35 27.88 0.02
CA ALA A 504 33.15 29.29 0.30
C ALA A 504 33.99 30.14 -0.66
N HIS A 505 33.39 31.15 -1.28
CA HIS A 505 34.14 32.19 -1.98
C HIS A 505 35.00 32.98 -0.98
N GLU A 506 36.20 33.40 -1.41
CA GLU A 506 37.19 34.06 -0.55
C GLU A 506 36.76 35.43 0.03
N THR A 507 35.74 36.07 -0.55
CA THR A 507 35.38 37.47 -0.28
C THR A 507 33.88 37.73 -0.35
N GLN A 508 33.15 37.02 -1.21
CA GLN A 508 31.70 37.10 -1.31
C GLN A 508 31.04 36.03 -0.42
N LYS A 509 29.87 36.31 0.15
CA LYS A 509 29.01 35.28 0.78
C LYS A 509 28.33 34.41 -0.29
N LYS A 510 29.11 33.80 -1.18
CA LYS A 510 28.64 32.92 -2.27
C LYS A 510 29.34 31.57 -2.23
N THR A 511 28.66 30.55 -2.69
CA THR A 511 29.19 29.20 -2.88
C THR A 511 29.79 29.08 -4.28
N ILE A 512 31.02 28.59 -4.40
CA ILE A 512 31.66 28.25 -5.66
C ILE A 512 31.68 26.73 -5.78
N PHE A 513 31.24 26.20 -6.92
CA PHE A 513 31.32 24.77 -7.21
C PHE A 513 32.61 24.46 -7.97
N ALA A 514 33.51 23.69 -7.36
CA ALA A 514 34.78 23.29 -7.98
C ALA A 514 34.70 21.95 -8.71
N GLY A 515 33.61 21.21 -8.51
CA GLY A 515 33.34 19.93 -9.17
C GLY A 515 32.15 20.00 -10.13
N TRP A 516 31.78 18.85 -10.67
CA TRP A 516 30.64 18.69 -11.56
C TRP A 516 29.91 17.38 -11.26
N ALA A 517 28.61 17.35 -11.52
CA ALA A 517 27.78 16.16 -11.41
C ALA A 517 26.92 16.01 -12.67
N ARG A 518 26.75 14.77 -13.16
CA ARG A 518 25.87 14.49 -14.32
C ARG A 518 24.41 14.87 -14.04
N MET A 519 24.00 14.77 -12.77
CA MET A 519 22.62 14.93 -12.28
C MET A 519 22.34 16.32 -11.69
N ALA A 520 23.31 17.24 -11.69
CA ALA A 520 23.07 18.60 -11.20
C ALA A 520 23.75 19.68 -12.03
N LEU A 521 23.11 20.85 -12.09
CA LEU A 521 23.62 22.05 -12.75
C LEU A 521 23.53 23.25 -11.80
N PRO A 522 24.56 24.12 -11.75
CA PRO A 522 24.45 25.40 -11.08
C PRO A 522 23.30 26.23 -11.66
N ILE A 523 22.56 26.92 -10.80
CA ILE A 523 21.48 27.81 -11.21
C ILE A 523 22.07 29.19 -11.53
N ASP A 524 21.80 29.68 -12.75
CA ASP A 524 22.17 31.05 -13.16
C ASP A 524 21.15 32.06 -12.63
N ASN A 525 19.86 31.72 -12.74
CA ASN A 525 18.75 32.52 -12.22
C ASN A 525 17.54 31.63 -11.92
N PHE A 526 16.80 31.96 -10.86
CA PHE A 526 15.50 31.39 -10.56
C PHE A 526 14.52 32.49 -10.16
N GLU A 527 13.32 32.46 -10.74
CA GLU A 527 12.28 33.43 -10.44
C GLU A 527 10.90 32.77 -10.40
N ILE A 528 10.05 33.21 -9.48
CA ILE A 528 8.63 32.84 -9.46
C ILE A 528 7.90 33.70 -10.49
N THR A 529 7.21 33.07 -11.43
CA THR A 529 6.53 33.75 -12.52
C THR A 529 5.02 33.85 -12.33
N GLU A 530 4.42 32.91 -11.58
CA GLU A 530 2.98 32.90 -11.34
C GLU A 530 2.66 32.29 -9.98
N VAL A 531 1.76 32.97 -9.25
CA VAL A 531 1.09 32.43 -8.06
C VAL A 531 -0.41 32.62 -8.27
N ALA A 532 -1.11 31.52 -8.54
CA ALA A 532 -2.55 31.56 -8.76
C ALA A 532 -3.30 31.74 -7.44
N LYS A 533 -4.53 32.27 -7.51
CA LYS A 533 -5.39 32.36 -6.32
C LYS A 533 -5.75 30.94 -5.82
N PRO A 534 -5.88 30.74 -4.49
CA PRO A 534 -6.41 29.50 -3.93
C PRO A 534 -7.79 29.14 -4.49
N LEU A 535 -8.07 27.85 -4.60
CA LEU A 535 -9.43 27.36 -4.87
C LEU A 535 -10.33 27.59 -3.65
N VAL A 536 -11.64 27.56 -3.85
CA VAL A 536 -12.61 27.79 -2.76
C VAL A 536 -12.47 26.68 -1.71
N GLY A 537 -12.17 27.07 -0.47
CA GLY A 537 -12.00 26.15 0.66
C GLY A 537 -10.55 25.70 0.89
N GLU A 538 -9.66 25.93 -0.07
CA GLU A 538 -8.24 25.65 0.07
C GLU A 538 -7.49 26.87 0.61
N LYS A 539 -6.47 26.63 1.42
CA LYS A 539 -5.57 27.68 1.93
C LYS A 539 -4.42 27.97 0.98
N SER A 540 -3.99 26.95 0.24
CA SER A 540 -2.81 26.99 -0.64
C SER A 540 -3.16 27.55 -2.03
N PRO A 541 -2.22 28.21 -2.72
CA PRO A 541 -2.41 28.60 -4.12
C PRO A 541 -2.80 27.42 -5.00
N ALA A 542 -3.63 27.63 -6.03
CA ALA A 542 -3.99 26.55 -6.96
C ALA A 542 -2.78 26.07 -7.78
N VAL A 543 -1.87 26.99 -8.12
CA VAL A 543 -0.67 26.74 -8.92
C VAL A 543 0.42 27.72 -8.51
N VAL A 544 1.67 27.23 -8.44
CA VAL A 544 2.87 28.06 -8.29
C VAL A 544 3.86 27.67 -9.39
N ARG A 545 4.23 28.63 -10.26
CA ARG A 545 5.20 28.42 -11.34
C ARG A 545 6.47 29.22 -11.09
N GLY A 546 7.61 28.59 -11.39
CA GLY A 546 8.91 29.24 -11.45
C GLY A 546 9.63 28.95 -12.76
N VAL A 547 10.57 29.81 -13.12
CA VAL A 547 11.48 29.58 -14.25
C VAL A 547 12.90 29.49 -13.72
N VAL A 548 13.58 28.38 -14.04
CA VAL A 548 14.99 28.17 -13.75
C VAL A 548 15.79 28.32 -15.03
N THR A 549 16.90 29.05 -14.95
CA THR A 549 17.88 29.21 -16.01
C THR A 549 19.17 28.49 -15.62
N VAL A 550 19.63 27.58 -16.48
CA VAL A 550 20.85 26.77 -16.25
C VAL A 550 21.70 26.72 -17.51
N ASN A 551 23.00 26.51 -17.33
CA ASN A 551 23.94 26.22 -18.40
C ASN A 551 24.20 24.71 -18.50
N VAL A 552 23.78 24.07 -19.59
CA VAL A 552 23.92 22.61 -19.78
C VAL A 552 25.32 22.19 -20.26
N GLY A 553 26.19 23.15 -20.56
CA GLY A 553 27.54 22.91 -21.02
C GLY A 553 27.64 22.30 -22.44
N ARG A 554 28.87 21.92 -22.81
CA ARG A 554 29.21 21.50 -24.18
C ARG A 554 29.25 19.98 -24.39
N ARG A 555 29.23 19.19 -23.32
CA ARG A 555 29.32 17.72 -23.40
C ARG A 555 27.99 17.16 -23.90
N GLN A 556 27.98 16.57 -25.10
CA GLN A 556 26.74 16.26 -25.82
C GLN A 556 25.86 15.19 -25.16
N ASP A 557 26.44 14.20 -24.52
CA ASP A 557 25.73 13.15 -23.78
C ASP A 557 24.92 13.73 -22.61
N ILE A 558 25.56 14.55 -21.77
CA ILE A 558 24.91 15.22 -20.63
C ILE A 558 23.88 16.22 -21.14
N ARG A 559 24.22 17.00 -22.16
CA ARG A 559 23.28 17.95 -22.77
C ARG A 559 22.02 17.26 -23.28
N ALA A 560 22.15 16.15 -24.00
CA ALA A 560 21.02 15.39 -24.50
C ALA A 560 20.14 14.86 -23.37
N GLU A 561 20.72 14.46 -22.23
CA GLU A 561 19.94 14.04 -21.06
C GLU A 561 19.13 15.17 -20.44
N TRP A 562 19.73 16.35 -20.24
CA TRP A 562 19.02 17.51 -19.68
C TRP A 562 17.97 18.08 -20.65
N GLU A 563 18.25 18.08 -21.95
CA GLU A 563 17.26 18.46 -22.98
C GLU A 563 16.14 17.41 -23.15
N ASN A 564 16.33 16.21 -22.61
CA ASN A 564 15.33 15.15 -22.62
C ASN A 564 14.40 15.15 -21.40
N LEU A 565 14.54 16.09 -20.46
CA LEU A 565 13.56 16.26 -19.39
C LEU A 565 12.15 16.43 -19.97
N ARG A 566 11.19 15.70 -19.38
CA ARG A 566 9.80 15.60 -19.81
C ARG A 566 8.88 16.25 -18.80
N LYS A 567 7.63 16.43 -19.20
CA LYS A 567 6.62 16.94 -18.29
C LYS A 567 6.45 15.96 -17.13
N HIS A 568 6.33 16.49 -15.92
CA HIS A 568 6.24 15.73 -14.67
C HIS A 568 7.52 15.04 -14.21
N ASP A 569 8.66 15.24 -14.87
CA ASP A 569 9.95 14.86 -14.29
C ASP A 569 10.20 15.69 -13.03
N VAL A 570 10.49 15.02 -11.91
CA VAL A 570 10.77 15.71 -10.65
C VAL A 570 12.21 16.18 -10.59
N CYS A 571 12.42 17.44 -10.22
CA CYS A 571 13.71 18.03 -9.90
C CYS A 571 13.71 18.63 -8.49
N PHE A 572 14.90 18.88 -7.93
CA PHE A 572 15.11 19.53 -6.64
C PHE A 572 15.90 20.82 -6.81
N LEU A 573 15.35 21.90 -6.27
CA LEU A 573 16.02 23.18 -6.08
C LEU A 573 16.72 23.15 -4.72
N VAL A 574 18.03 23.34 -4.75
CA VAL A 574 18.88 23.20 -3.57
C VAL A 574 19.64 24.50 -3.31
N SER A 575 19.68 24.91 -2.05
CA SER A 575 20.55 25.97 -1.55
C SER A 575 21.58 25.33 -0.62
N CYS A 576 22.84 25.29 -1.02
CA CYS A 576 23.92 24.80 -0.16
C CYS A 576 25.01 25.86 0.06
N ARG A 577 25.58 25.83 1.25
CA ARG A 577 26.72 26.65 1.69
C ARG A 577 27.84 25.73 2.15
N SER A 578 29.06 26.21 2.05
CA SER A 578 30.22 25.47 2.54
C SER A 578 30.97 26.32 3.56
N LYS A 579 31.35 25.71 4.67
CA LYS A 579 32.23 26.32 5.68
C LYS A 579 33.71 26.09 5.33
N LYS A 580 34.01 25.27 4.32
CA LYS A 580 35.38 24.95 3.88
C LYS A 580 35.82 25.91 2.76
N GLY A 581 37.06 26.40 2.85
CA GLY A 581 37.73 27.13 1.77
C GLY A 581 38.23 26.19 0.66
N ALA A 582 38.70 26.77 -0.46
CA ALA A 582 39.03 26.06 -1.71
C ALA A 582 40.05 24.89 -1.60
N GLY A 583 40.83 24.81 -0.52
CA GLY A 583 41.77 23.70 -0.26
C GLY A 583 41.22 22.52 0.55
N GLY A 584 39.96 22.59 1.01
CA GLY A 584 39.36 21.56 1.87
C GLY A 584 39.02 20.27 1.12
N LYS A 585 39.30 19.11 1.72
CA LYS A 585 38.85 17.81 1.20
C LYS A 585 37.51 17.41 1.84
N PHE A 586 36.64 16.80 1.05
CA PHE A 586 35.42 16.14 1.51
C PHE A 586 35.71 14.64 1.70
N ASP A 587 35.20 14.06 2.78
CA ASP A 587 35.35 12.64 3.10
C ASP A 587 33.97 12.03 3.32
N VAL A 588 33.55 11.12 2.44
CA VAL A 588 32.24 10.44 2.48
C VAL A 588 32.06 9.64 3.77
N ARG A 589 33.16 9.28 4.45
CA ARG A 589 33.11 8.53 5.71
C ARG A 589 32.78 9.43 6.91
N LYS A 590 32.83 10.76 6.78
CA LYS A 590 32.46 11.69 7.86
C LYS A 590 31.00 12.15 7.68
N PRO A 591 30.31 12.56 8.76
CA PRO A 591 28.93 13.04 8.67
C PRO A 591 28.77 14.11 7.58
N PHE A 592 27.72 13.96 6.77
CA PHE A 592 27.50 14.82 5.61
C PHE A 592 27.26 16.29 6.04
N LEU A 593 26.34 16.52 6.98
CA LEU A 593 25.94 17.86 7.44
C LEU A 593 27.06 18.63 8.16
N GLU A 594 28.06 17.94 8.70
CA GLU A 594 29.24 18.59 9.28
C GLU A 594 30.18 19.18 8.21
N GLN A 595 30.06 18.71 6.96
CA GLN A 595 30.95 19.07 5.87
C GLN A 595 30.33 20.03 4.86
N ILE A 596 29.04 19.84 4.56
CA ILE A 596 28.28 20.64 3.61
C ILE A 596 27.01 21.09 4.31
N GLU A 597 26.80 22.39 4.39
CA GLU A 597 25.60 22.98 5.00
C GLU A 597 24.51 23.08 3.93
N VAL A 598 23.45 22.29 4.06
CA VAL A 598 22.27 22.40 3.20
C VAL A 598 21.29 23.34 3.88
N VAL A 599 21.04 24.49 3.25
CA VAL A 599 20.16 25.55 3.78
C VAL A 599 18.70 25.25 3.46
N SER A 600 18.42 24.78 2.24
CA SER A 600 17.05 24.47 1.82
C SER A 600 17.02 23.47 0.68
N VAL A 601 16.00 22.60 0.68
CA VAL A 601 15.67 21.71 -0.44
C VAL A 601 14.20 21.85 -0.78
N ARG A 602 13.86 22.12 -2.05
CA ARG A 602 12.48 22.18 -2.54
C ARG A 602 12.31 21.34 -3.80
N GLY A 603 11.34 20.44 -3.80
CA GLY A 603 10.98 19.67 -4.99
C GLY A 603 10.10 20.48 -5.96
N CYS A 604 10.17 20.12 -7.24
CA CYS A 604 9.39 20.72 -8.31
C CYS A 604 9.16 19.71 -9.45
N ASP A 605 8.07 19.87 -10.18
CA ASP A 605 7.81 19.13 -11.42
C ASP A 605 8.23 19.99 -12.62
N VAL A 606 8.86 19.39 -13.62
CA VAL A 606 9.10 20.06 -14.90
C VAL A 606 7.76 20.20 -15.64
N GLU A 607 7.35 21.44 -15.96
CA GLU A 607 6.21 21.68 -16.86
C GLU A 607 6.66 21.55 -18.32
N GLY A 608 7.89 22.00 -18.61
CA GLY A 608 8.53 21.86 -19.91
C GLY A 608 9.69 22.85 -20.11
N MET A 609 10.43 22.65 -21.20
CA MET A 609 11.48 23.56 -21.63
C MET A 609 10.89 24.71 -22.43
N LEU A 610 11.42 25.92 -22.22
CA LEU A 610 11.00 27.12 -22.94
C LEU A 610 11.88 27.36 -24.15
N ASP A 611 11.26 27.85 -25.23
CA ASP A 611 11.98 28.38 -26.38
C ASP A 611 12.49 29.82 -26.15
N ASN A 612 13.06 30.42 -27.18
CA ASN A 612 13.56 31.80 -27.13
C ASN A 612 12.44 32.85 -27.01
N GLU A 613 11.20 32.49 -27.33
CA GLU A 613 10.01 33.34 -27.28
C GLU A 613 9.28 33.21 -25.92
N GLY A 614 9.75 32.30 -25.05
CA GLY A 614 9.15 32.02 -23.74
C GLY A 614 7.94 31.08 -23.80
N LEU A 615 7.71 30.44 -24.95
CA LEU A 615 6.65 29.45 -25.14
C LEU A 615 7.16 28.06 -24.76
N LEU A 616 6.24 27.22 -24.30
CA LEU A 616 6.55 25.85 -23.91
C LEU A 616 6.71 24.99 -25.16
N LEU A 617 7.82 24.27 -25.25
CA LEU A 617 8.02 23.31 -26.34
C LEU A 617 7.06 22.13 -26.20
N GLU A 618 6.40 21.74 -27.29
CA GLU A 618 5.52 20.57 -27.31
C GLU A 618 6.31 19.28 -27.07
N GLU A 619 5.90 18.54 -26.04
CA GLU A 619 6.49 17.27 -25.60
C GLU A 619 6.41 16.15 -26.65
N TYR A 620 5.40 16.21 -27.52
CA TYR A 620 5.05 15.17 -28.49
C TYR A 620 5.32 15.55 -29.95
N ALA A 621 6.14 16.58 -30.19
CA ALA A 621 6.59 16.86 -31.55
C ALA A 621 7.36 15.64 -32.09
N SER A 622 6.94 15.12 -33.25
CA SER A 622 7.63 14.05 -33.99
C SER A 622 9.14 14.28 -33.97
N TYR A 623 9.97 13.23 -33.82
CA TYR A 623 11.44 13.34 -33.70
C TYR A 623 12.08 14.27 -34.76
N GLU A 624 11.49 14.35 -35.95
CA GLU A 624 11.88 15.22 -37.06
C GLU A 624 11.64 16.73 -36.84
N LYS A 625 10.90 17.13 -35.79
CA LYS A 625 10.49 18.51 -35.47
C LYS A 625 10.98 19.02 -34.11
N LYS A 626 11.88 18.31 -33.41
CA LYS A 626 12.45 18.83 -32.15
C LYS A 626 13.23 20.12 -32.42
N ALA A 627 12.77 21.23 -31.85
CA ALA A 627 13.40 22.53 -32.01
C ALA A 627 14.83 22.51 -31.44
N LYS A 628 15.83 22.86 -32.25
CA LYS A 628 17.22 22.99 -31.80
C LYS A 628 17.41 24.38 -31.17
N ILE A 629 17.43 24.45 -29.84
CA ILE A 629 17.69 25.72 -29.14
C ILE A 629 19.18 26.07 -29.28
N PRO A 630 19.53 27.26 -29.81
CA PRO A 630 20.93 27.69 -29.95
C PRO A 630 21.58 27.96 -28.58
N GLY A 631 22.91 27.90 -28.52
CA GLY A 631 23.69 28.17 -27.30
C GLY A 631 23.59 27.09 -26.22
N ASP A 632 24.16 27.39 -25.05
CA ASP A 632 24.34 26.43 -23.93
C ASP A 632 23.39 26.71 -22.75
N VAL A 633 22.58 27.78 -22.83
CA VAL A 633 21.62 28.16 -21.79
C VAL A 633 20.28 27.52 -22.06
N ARG A 634 19.65 26.95 -21.03
CA ARG A 634 18.29 26.40 -21.09
C ARG A 634 17.43 27.02 -20.00
N LYS A 635 16.17 27.24 -20.34
CA LYS A 635 15.13 27.71 -19.42
C LYS A 635 14.09 26.61 -19.26
N PHE A 636 13.85 26.21 -18.02
CA PHE A 636 12.80 25.24 -17.69
C PHE A 636 11.74 25.95 -16.86
N ARG A 637 10.48 25.74 -17.24
CA ARG A 637 9.34 26.12 -16.41
C ARG A 637 9.02 24.98 -15.47
N LEU A 638 8.93 25.30 -14.19
CA LEU A 638 8.77 24.37 -13.08
C LEU A 638 7.47 24.65 -12.34
N LEU A 639 6.80 23.60 -11.88
CA LEU A 639 5.67 23.65 -10.96
C LEU A 639 6.17 23.34 -9.55
N LEU A 640 5.99 24.29 -8.63
CA LEU A 640 6.37 24.13 -7.23
C LEU A 640 5.20 23.57 -6.42
N ASP A 641 5.49 22.89 -5.31
CA ASP A 641 4.45 22.43 -4.39
C ASP A 641 3.80 23.63 -3.69
N ALA A 642 2.50 23.81 -3.93
CA ALA A 642 1.74 24.94 -3.44
C ALA A 642 1.56 24.95 -1.91
N ASN A 643 1.46 23.76 -1.28
CA ASN A 643 1.39 23.67 0.17
C ASN A 643 2.72 24.10 0.79
N GLN A 644 3.83 23.64 0.23
CA GLN A 644 5.16 24.04 0.68
C GLN A 644 5.38 25.54 0.51
N TYR A 645 4.97 26.09 -0.64
CA TYR A 645 5.05 27.54 -0.89
C TYR A 645 4.29 28.35 0.14
N ARG A 646 3.03 27.98 0.46
CA ARG A 646 2.25 28.63 1.51
C ARG A 646 2.97 28.59 2.86
N LEU A 647 3.45 27.41 3.27
CA LEU A 647 4.13 27.23 4.55
C LEU A 647 5.44 28.04 4.64
N ASP A 648 6.14 28.23 3.54
CA ASP A 648 7.35 29.05 3.49
C ASP A 648 7.01 30.54 3.57
N MET A 649 5.97 31.00 2.88
CA MET A 649 5.51 32.40 2.96
C MET A 649 4.93 32.76 4.32
N GLU A 650 4.25 31.83 5.00
CA GLU A 650 3.76 32.01 6.38
C GLU A 650 4.93 32.26 7.35
N LYS A 651 6.04 31.51 7.24
CA LYS A 651 7.23 31.72 8.09
C LYS A 651 7.91 33.06 7.84
N VAL A 652 7.92 33.52 6.59
CA VAL A 652 8.44 34.85 6.23
C VAL A 652 7.57 35.94 6.86
N ALA A 653 6.24 35.79 6.80
CA ALA A 653 5.30 36.73 7.41
C ALA A 653 5.42 36.78 8.94
N ASP A 654 5.64 35.63 9.59
CA ASP A 654 5.80 35.52 11.04
C ASP A 654 7.18 35.99 11.54
N GLY A 655 8.09 36.38 10.64
CA GLY A 655 9.44 36.86 10.99
C GLY A 655 10.38 35.79 11.55
N THR A 656 10.01 34.51 11.45
CA THR A 656 10.82 33.37 11.93
C THR A 656 11.91 32.95 10.94
N ASN A 657 11.84 33.41 9.68
CA ASN A 657 12.88 33.29 8.67
C ASN A 657 13.14 34.67 8.03
N ALA A 658 14.36 35.19 8.16
CA ALA A 658 14.71 36.53 7.68
C ALA A 658 14.98 36.61 6.16
N ASP A 659 15.25 35.49 5.50
CA ASP A 659 15.58 35.43 4.08
C ASP A 659 14.53 34.63 3.29
N ASP A 660 14.09 35.17 2.15
CA ASP A 660 13.20 34.48 1.21
C ASP A 660 13.97 33.36 0.48
N ILE A 661 13.61 32.11 0.81
CA ILE A 661 14.24 30.87 0.34
C ILE A 661 14.23 30.78 -1.19
N TYR A 662 13.22 31.34 -1.85
CA TYR A 662 13.08 31.24 -3.31
C TYR A 662 14.14 32.05 -4.07
N TYR A 663 14.88 32.94 -3.40
CA TYR A 663 16.02 33.66 -3.98
C TYR A 663 17.38 33.06 -3.61
N SER A 664 17.43 31.99 -2.80
CA SER A 664 18.70 31.43 -2.31
C SER A 664 19.21 30.22 -3.09
N PHE A 665 18.39 29.64 -3.98
CA PHE A 665 18.74 28.43 -4.71
C PHE A 665 19.96 28.64 -5.61
N ASN A 666 20.91 27.71 -5.53
CA ASN A 666 22.16 27.77 -6.30
C ASN A 666 22.45 26.49 -7.07
N LEU A 667 21.63 25.45 -6.94
CA LEU A 667 21.78 24.18 -7.65
C LEU A 667 20.41 23.59 -8.05
N LEU A 668 20.30 23.11 -9.30
CA LEU A 668 19.18 22.33 -9.79
C LEU A 668 19.65 20.87 -9.92
N VAL A 669 18.97 19.95 -9.25
CA VAL A 669 19.28 18.52 -9.23
C VAL A 669 18.13 17.76 -9.89
N ARG A 670 18.42 16.93 -10.89
CA ARG A 670 17.46 15.98 -11.47
C ARG A 670 17.72 14.58 -10.92
N ARG A 671 16.73 13.69 -11.00
CA ARG A 671 16.89 12.25 -10.69
C ARG A 671 16.73 11.40 -11.94
N ASP A 672 17.00 10.09 -11.84
CA ASP A 672 16.74 9.16 -12.95
C ASP A 672 15.23 8.98 -13.13
N SER A 673 14.72 9.33 -14.31
CA SER A 673 13.32 9.15 -14.70
C SER A 673 12.71 7.78 -14.37
N LYS A 674 13.53 6.70 -14.36
CA LYS A 674 13.04 5.34 -14.07
C LYS A 674 12.68 5.11 -12.60
N THR A 675 13.36 5.80 -11.69
CA THR A 675 13.17 5.68 -10.23
C THR A 675 12.51 6.92 -9.63
N ASN A 676 12.17 7.91 -10.45
CA ASN A 676 11.69 9.21 -10.02
C ASN A 676 10.18 9.41 -10.19
N ASN A 677 9.40 8.38 -9.83
CA ASN A 677 7.93 8.40 -9.91
C ASN A 677 7.26 8.67 -8.55
N PHE A 678 8.03 8.90 -7.48
CA PHE A 678 7.49 8.89 -6.12
C PHE A 678 6.35 9.89 -5.90
N LYS A 679 6.51 11.12 -6.40
CA LYS A 679 5.50 12.18 -6.25
C LYS A 679 4.20 11.81 -6.95
N ALA A 680 4.26 11.19 -8.12
CA ALA A 680 3.08 10.75 -8.86
C ALA A 680 2.34 9.64 -8.11
N VAL A 681 3.07 8.70 -7.51
CA VAL A 681 2.50 7.64 -6.65
C VAL A 681 1.83 8.26 -5.41
N LEU A 682 2.53 9.13 -4.69
CA LEU A 682 1.98 9.81 -3.51
C LEU A 682 0.74 10.65 -3.85
N GLN A 683 0.78 11.38 -4.98
CA GLN A 683 -0.38 12.13 -5.46
C GLN A 683 -1.55 11.20 -5.77
N THR A 684 -1.31 10.06 -6.43
CA THR A 684 -2.36 9.07 -6.73
C THR A 684 -2.97 8.50 -5.45
N ILE A 685 -2.15 8.13 -4.46
CA ILE A 685 -2.65 7.62 -3.17
C ILE A 685 -3.48 8.69 -2.44
N ARG A 686 -3.02 9.96 -2.44
CA ARG A 686 -3.79 11.08 -1.89
C ARG A 686 -5.12 11.29 -2.61
N GLU A 687 -5.13 11.23 -3.93
CA GLU A 687 -6.36 11.34 -4.73
C GLU A 687 -7.32 10.20 -4.40
N LEU A 688 -6.84 8.95 -4.30
CA LEU A 688 -7.63 7.79 -3.88
C LEU A 688 -8.25 7.98 -2.49
N LEU A 689 -7.49 8.51 -1.53
CA LEU A 689 -7.97 8.82 -0.18
C LEU A 689 -9.10 9.87 -0.16
N ASN A 690 -9.16 10.74 -1.17
CA ASN A 690 -10.25 11.71 -1.34
C ASN A 690 -11.48 11.15 -2.09
N THR A 691 -11.42 9.90 -2.54
CA THR A 691 -12.57 9.20 -3.13
C THR A 691 -13.20 8.26 -2.11
N GLU A 692 -14.40 7.73 -2.40
CA GLU A 692 -15.02 6.68 -1.58
C GLU A 692 -14.27 5.33 -1.66
N CYS A 693 -13.19 5.24 -2.45
CA CYS A 693 -12.34 4.07 -2.63
C CYS A 693 -13.16 2.77 -2.78
N VAL A 694 -14.03 2.76 -3.80
CA VAL A 694 -14.97 1.66 -4.03
C VAL A 694 -14.20 0.44 -4.57
N VAL A 695 -13.93 -0.51 -3.69
CA VAL A 695 -13.47 -1.85 -4.04
C VAL A 695 -14.65 -2.83 -3.94
N PRO A 696 -14.64 -3.98 -4.65
CA PRO A 696 -15.71 -4.96 -4.54
C PRO A 696 -15.91 -5.43 -3.09
N ASP A 697 -17.17 -5.51 -2.63
CA ASP A 697 -17.50 -5.89 -1.24
C ASP A 697 -16.86 -7.22 -0.83
N TRP A 698 -16.84 -8.20 -1.74
CA TRP A 698 -16.26 -9.52 -1.51
C TRP A 698 -14.72 -9.53 -1.40
N LEU A 699 -14.06 -8.43 -1.75
CA LEU A 699 -12.60 -8.27 -1.68
C LEU A 699 -12.15 -7.38 -0.51
N THR A 700 -13.05 -6.53 0.01
CA THR A 700 -12.73 -5.55 1.07
C THR A 700 -12.13 -6.22 2.31
N ASP A 701 -12.81 -7.22 2.85
CA ASP A 701 -12.36 -7.92 4.07
C ASP A 701 -11.04 -8.66 3.83
N VAL A 702 -10.85 -9.23 2.64
CA VAL A 702 -9.60 -9.93 2.27
C VAL A 702 -8.42 -8.95 2.19
N ILE A 703 -8.62 -7.75 1.61
CA ILE A 703 -7.58 -6.70 1.58
C ILE A 703 -7.23 -6.23 2.99
N LEU A 704 -8.22 -6.08 3.86
CA LEU A 704 -8.02 -5.63 5.24
C LEU A 704 -7.53 -6.73 6.19
N GLY A 705 -7.43 -7.98 5.71
CA GLY A 705 -6.97 -9.12 6.51
C GLY A 705 -8.00 -9.65 7.52
N TYR A 706 -9.28 -9.37 7.29
CA TYR A 706 -10.39 -9.81 8.12
C TYR A 706 -11.09 -11.04 7.56
N GLY A 707 -11.81 -11.76 8.42
CA GLY A 707 -12.69 -12.85 8.01
C GLY A 707 -11.96 -14.11 7.53
N GLU A 708 -12.64 -14.90 6.70
CA GLU A 708 -12.09 -16.12 6.11
C GLU A 708 -11.25 -15.78 4.87
N PRO A 709 -9.98 -16.22 4.78
CA PRO A 709 -9.09 -15.87 3.65
C PRO A 709 -9.58 -16.35 2.29
N ASP A 710 -10.37 -17.42 2.23
CA ASP A 710 -10.92 -18.01 1.02
C ASP A 710 -12.35 -17.52 0.69
N SER A 711 -12.85 -16.49 1.40
CA SER A 711 -14.18 -15.89 1.16
C SER A 711 -14.36 -15.35 -0.27
N ALA A 712 -13.28 -14.89 -0.90
CA ALA A 712 -13.24 -14.41 -2.28
C ALA A 712 -13.03 -15.52 -3.34
N HIS A 713 -12.92 -16.79 -2.92
CA HIS A 713 -12.75 -17.91 -3.85
C HIS A 713 -14.06 -18.17 -4.62
N TYR A 714 -13.95 -18.53 -5.90
CA TYR A 714 -15.12 -18.70 -6.77
C TYR A 714 -16.18 -19.66 -6.20
N SER A 715 -15.77 -20.70 -5.48
CA SER A 715 -16.71 -21.69 -4.89
C SER A 715 -17.61 -21.11 -3.79
N LYS A 716 -17.20 -20.01 -3.14
CA LYS A 716 -17.98 -19.32 -2.11
C LYS A 716 -18.82 -18.17 -2.67
N LEU A 717 -18.53 -17.70 -3.87
CA LEU A 717 -19.21 -16.54 -4.48
C LEU A 717 -20.53 -16.89 -5.16
N SER A 718 -21.51 -16.00 -5.04
CA SER A 718 -22.83 -16.14 -5.67
C SER A 718 -22.86 -15.93 -7.16
N SER A 719 -21.85 -15.27 -7.69
CA SER A 719 -21.67 -14.97 -9.10
C SER A 719 -20.98 -16.07 -9.90
N ALA A 720 -20.59 -17.19 -9.28
CA ALA A 720 -19.91 -18.28 -9.98
C ALA A 720 -20.76 -18.84 -11.12
N VAL A 721 -20.13 -19.07 -12.27
CA VAL A 721 -20.79 -19.53 -13.50
C VAL A 721 -20.62 -21.04 -13.62
N SER A 722 -21.73 -21.77 -13.74
CA SER A 722 -21.70 -23.24 -13.83
C SER A 722 -21.28 -23.77 -15.20
N GLU A 723 -21.32 -22.95 -16.25
CA GLU A 723 -21.05 -23.37 -17.62
C GLU A 723 -20.10 -22.41 -18.33
N LEU A 724 -18.97 -22.91 -18.83
CA LEU A 724 -17.90 -22.10 -19.43
C LEU A 724 -17.41 -22.72 -20.74
N ASP A 725 -17.09 -21.86 -21.70
CA ASP A 725 -16.43 -22.25 -22.94
C ASP A 725 -14.91 -22.23 -22.75
N PHE A 726 -14.28 -23.40 -22.70
CA PHE A 726 -12.83 -23.52 -22.53
C PHE A 726 -12.06 -23.35 -23.84
N ASN A 727 -12.76 -23.10 -24.95
CA ASN A 727 -12.17 -22.87 -26.26
C ASN A 727 -11.06 -23.88 -26.61
N ASP A 728 -9.85 -23.40 -26.86
CA ASP A 728 -8.66 -24.18 -27.23
C ASP A 728 -7.79 -24.62 -26.03
N THR A 729 -8.28 -24.48 -24.79
CA THR A 729 -7.54 -24.89 -23.59
C THR A 729 -7.17 -26.37 -23.62
N PHE A 730 -8.06 -27.23 -24.15
CA PHE A 730 -7.83 -28.67 -24.20
C PHE A 730 -7.51 -29.16 -25.62
N LEU A 731 -6.41 -29.92 -25.75
CA LEU A 731 -6.00 -30.53 -27.02
C LEU A 731 -6.89 -31.70 -27.47
N SER A 732 -7.53 -32.42 -26.55
CA SER A 732 -8.39 -33.58 -26.84
C SER A 732 -9.38 -33.86 -25.70
N PHE A 733 -10.36 -34.75 -25.92
CA PHE A 733 -11.27 -35.17 -24.86
C PHE A 733 -10.56 -35.96 -23.75
N ASP A 734 -9.53 -36.74 -24.09
CA ASP A 734 -8.70 -37.44 -23.09
C ASP A 734 -7.93 -36.46 -22.19
N HIS A 735 -7.50 -35.33 -22.76
CA HIS A 735 -6.89 -34.26 -21.97
C HIS A 735 -7.90 -33.66 -20.98
N VAL A 736 -9.18 -33.50 -21.35
CA VAL A 736 -10.23 -33.09 -20.39
C VAL A 736 -10.37 -34.12 -19.26
N LYS A 737 -10.43 -35.41 -19.59
CA LYS A 737 -10.55 -36.51 -18.60
C LYS A 737 -9.38 -36.51 -17.61
N SER A 738 -8.14 -36.31 -18.09
CA SER A 738 -6.96 -36.31 -17.22
C SER A 738 -6.81 -35.02 -16.40
N SER A 739 -7.45 -33.93 -16.80
CA SER A 739 -7.33 -32.61 -16.16
C SER A 739 -8.13 -32.43 -14.88
N PHE A 740 -9.15 -33.26 -14.64
CA PHE A 740 -10.04 -33.15 -13.47
C PHE A 740 -10.01 -34.42 -12.62
N PRO A 741 -8.91 -34.71 -11.90
CA PRO A 741 -8.83 -35.86 -11.02
C PRO A 741 -9.90 -35.78 -9.93
N GLY A 742 -10.72 -36.82 -9.81
CA GLY A 742 -11.82 -36.89 -8.83
C GLY A 742 -13.19 -36.41 -9.33
N TYR A 743 -13.31 -35.94 -10.58
CA TYR A 743 -14.59 -35.66 -11.22
C TYR A 743 -14.97 -36.77 -12.21
N LYS A 744 -16.27 -37.04 -12.32
CA LYS A 744 -16.84 -37.86 -13.38
C LYS A 744 -17.07 -36.99 -14.62
N VAL A 745 -16.28 -37.19 -15.66
CA VAL A 745 -16.39 -36.46 -16.93
C VAL A 745 -17.29 -37.22 -17.91
N ILE A 746 -18.34 -36.58 -18.41
CA ILE A 746 -19.34 -37.17 -19.32
C ILE A 746 -19.41 -36.33 -20.60
N GLY A 747 -19.21 -36.95 -21.76
CA GLY A 747 -19.41 -36.30 -23.07
C GLY A 747 -20.88 -36.33 -23.50
N THR A 748 -21.33 -35.31 -24.23
CA THR A 748 -22.71 -35.27 -24.77
C THR A 748 -22.90 -36.10 -26.04
N GLU A 749 -21.83 -36.44 -26.74
CA GLU A 749 -21.86 -37.31 -27.93
C GLU A 749 -21.56 -38.76 -27.53
N GLU A 750 -22.32 -39.71 -28.07
CA GLU A 750 -22.09 -41.15 -27.84
C GLU A 750 -20.82 -41.67 -28.54
N ASP A 751 -20.46 -41.05 -29.66
CA ASP A 751 -19.26 -41.36 -30.44
C ASP A 751 -18.10 -40.45 -30.02
N GLU A 752 -17.11 -41.01 -29.31
CA GLU A 752 -15.94 -40.26 -28.83
C GLU A 752 -15.13 -39.64 -29.98
N THR A 753 -15.21 -40.14 -31.22
CA THR A 753 -14.52 -39.53 -32.36
C THR A 753 -15.06 -38.14 -32.72
N ARG A 754 -16.28 -37.81 -32.28
CA ARG A 754 -16.90 -36.50 -32.44
C ARG A 754 -16.63 -35.55 -31.28
N MET A 755 -16.01 -36.04 -30.20
CA MET A 755 -15.58 -35.24 -29.05
C MET A 755 -14.27 -34.50 -29.38
N ILE A 756 -14.34 -33.57 -30.32
CA ILE A 756 -13.21 -32.73 -30.75
C ILE A 756 -13.33 -31.31 -30.16
N PRO A 757 -12.20 -30.67 -29.77
CA PRO A 757 -12.23 -29.30 -29.27
C PRO A 757 -12.65 -28.30 -30.36
N PRO A 758 -13.20 -27.13 -29.99
CA PRO A 758 -13.30 -26.58 -28.64
C PRO A 758 -14.39 -27.20 -27.77
N PHE A 759 -14.23 -27.15 -26.44
CA PHE A 759 -15.18 -27.74 -25.49
C PHE A 759 -15.83 -26.70 -24.58
N LYS A 760 -17.13 -26.86 -24.37
CA LYS A 760 -17.90 -26.21 -23.30
C LYS A 760 -18.04 -27.19 -22.14
N LEU A 761 -17.73 -26.76 -20.93
CA LEU A 761 -17.81 -27.58 -19.72
C LEU A 761 -18.88 -27.02 -18.80
N GLN A 762 -19.75 -27.91 -18.31
CA GLN A 762 -20.75 -27.63 -17.30
C GLN A 762 -20.40 -28.35 -15.99
N PHE A 763 -20.20 -27.59 -14.93
CA PHE A 763 -19.80 -28.03 -13.60
C PHE A 763 -21.02 -28.15 -12.69
N LYS A 764 -21.38 -29.39 -12.30
CA LYS A 764 -22.58 -29.66 -11.49
C LYS A 764 -22.47 -29.17 -10.05
N ASP A 765 -21.26 -29.10 -9.51
CA ASP A 765 -20.96 -28.54 -8.19
C ASP A 765 -21.23 -27.03 -8.08
N LEU A 766 -21.27 -26.33 -9.22
CA LEU A 766 -21.57 -24.90 -9.29
C LEU A 766 -23.06 -24.62 -9.63
N GLU A 767 -23.87 -25.64 -9.88
CA GLU A 767 -25.31 -25.48 -10.11
C GLU A 767 -26.05 -25.24 -8.79
N ARG A 768 -26.40 -23.97 -8.53
CA ARG A 768 -27.21 -23.62 -7.36
C ARG A 768 -28.66 -24.05 -7.55
N ARG A 769 -29.05 -25.21 -7.01
CA ARG A 769 -30.45 -25.60 -6.83
C ARG A 769 -30.80 -25.57 -5.35
N GLN A 770 -31.64 -24.62 -4.94
CA GLN A 770 -32.09 -24.51 -3.55
C GLN A 770 -33.08 -25.62 -3.13
N ASP A 771 -33.58 -26.42 -4.09
CA ASP A 771 -34.72 -27.31 -3.88
C ASP A 771 -34.42 -28.82 -4.00
N VAL A 772 -33.17 -29.25 -4.17
CA VAL A 772 -32.82 -30.68 -4.33
C VAL A 772 -31.51 -31.03 -3.61
N GLU A 773 -31.58 -31.88 -2.58
CA GLU A 773 -30.39 -32.53 -2.01
C GLU A 773 -29.79 -33.48 -3.04
N MET A 774 -28.71 -33.05 -3.71
CA MET A 774 -27.93 -33.88 -4.62
C MET A 774 -26.93 -34.73 -3.85
N LYS A 775 -26.74 -36.00 -4.26
CA LYS A 775 -25.69 -36.85 -3.69
C LYS A 775 -24.31 -36.30 -4.07
N GLU A 776 -23.33 -36.43 -3.18
CA GLU A 776 -21.95 -35.93 -3.40
C GLU A 776 -21.31 -36.47 -4.69
N SER A 777 -21.65 -37.71 -5.08
CA SER A 777 -21.20 -38.32 -6.33
C SER A 777 -21.79 -37.66 -7.60
N GLU A 778 -22.96 -37.02 -7.50
CA GLU A 778 -23.59 -36.31 -8.61
C GLU A 778 -23.06 -34.88 -8.74
N LEU A 779 -22.69 -34.25 -7.61
CA LEU A 779 -22.07 -32.91 -7.58
C LEU A 779 -20.71 -32.90 -8.27
N LYS A 780 -19.88 -33.94 -8.12
CA LYS A 780 -18.58 -34.08 -8.80
C LYS A 780 -18.70 -34.60 -10.23
N THR A 781 -19.62 -34.04 -11.02
CA THR A 781 -19.83 -34.41 -12.43
C THR A 781 -19.59 -33.20 -13.34
N ILE A 782 -18.86 -33.41 -14.44
CA ILE A 782 -18.63 -32.43 -15.50
C ILE A 782 -19.26 -32.94 -16.78
N VAL A 783 -20.15 -32.15 -17.38
CA VAL A 783 -20.72 -32.44 -18.70
C VAL A 783 -19.94 -31.65 -19.75
N VAL A 784 -19.41 -32.34 -20.75
CA VAL A 784 -18.55 -31.78 -21.80
C VAL A 784 -19.29 -31.79 -23.13
N THR A 785 -19.44 -30.61 -23.72
CA THR A 785 -20.11 -30.42 -25.02
C THR A 785 -19.10 -29.92 -26.06
N PRO A 786 -18.84 -30.65 -27.17
CA PRO A 786 -18.02 -30.15 -28.25
C PRO A 786 -18.73 -29.01 -28.99
N LEU A 787 -18.01 -27.92 -29.30
CA LEU A 787 -18.56 -26.73 -29.94
C LEU A 787 -18.10 -26.62 -31.40
N THR A 788 -19.05 -26.45 -32.32
CA THR A 788 -18.74 -26.16 -33.72
C THR A 788 -18.68 -24.65 -33.94
N ARG A 789 -17.47 -24.09 -34.09
CA ARG A 789 -17.28 -22.68 -34.44
C ARG A 789 -17.71 -22.43 -35.89
N LYS A 790 -18.60 -21.46 -36.11
CA LYS A 790 -19.04 -21.12 -37.46
C LYS A 790 -17.89 -20.44 -38.22
N LYS A 791 -17.68 -20.80 -39.50
CA LYS A 791 -16.72 -20.09 -40.36
C LYS A 791 -17.12 -18.62 -40.48
N ILE A 792 -16.14 -17.75 -40.29
CA ILE A 792 -16.30 -16.28 -40.29
C ILE A 792 -15.94 -15.70 -41.66
N THR A 793 -15.10 -16.41 -42.42
CA THR A 793 -14.60 -15.99 -43.72
C THR A 793 -14.55 -17.18 -44.68
N PRO A 794 -14.76 -16.97 -45.99
CA PRO A 794 -14.60 -18.01 -47.00
C PRO A 794 -13.14 -18.26 -47.36
N TYR A 795 -12.23 -17.33 -47.02
CA TYR A 795 -10.79 -17.50 -47.23
C TYR A 795 -10.21 -18.52 -46.25
N ASP A 796 -9.23 -19.29 -46.69
CA ASP A 796 -8.47 -20.20 -45.82
C ASP A 796 -7.76 -19.41 -44.74
N TYR A 797 -8.22 -19.61 -43.51
CA TYR A 797 -7.70 -18.94 -42.32
C TYR A 797 -7.41 -19.97 -41.24
N HIS A 798 -6.12 -20.16 -40.95
CA HIS A 798 -5.69 -20.95 -39.82
C HIS A 798 -5.74 -20.08 -38.56
N ARG A 799 -6.76 -20.30 -37.72
CA ARG A 799 -6.77 -19.74 -36.37
C ARG A 799 -5.57 -20.28 -35.61
N ASN A 800 -4.83 -19.38 -34.98
CA ASN A 800 -3.82 -19.80 -34.02
C ASN A 800 -4.53 -20.47 -32.84
N LYS A 801 -4.05 -21.65 -32.46
CA LYS A 801 -4.60 -22.42 -31.34
C LYS A 801 -3.48 -22.67 -30.34
N ASN A 802 -3.86 -22.71 -29.07
CA ASN A 802 -3.00 -23.22 -28.03
C ASN A 802 -2.50 -24.64 -28.36
N GLN A 803 -1.22 -24.89 -28.05
CA GLN A 803 -0.55 -26.18 -28.22
C GLN A 803 -0.06 -26.76 -26.89
N VAL A 804 -0.25 -26.04 -25.79
CA VAL A 804 0.20 -26.45 -24.46
C VAL A 804 -0.75 -27.49 -23.89
N LEU A 805 -0.19 -28.63 -23.47
CA LEU A 805 -0.88 -29.64 -22.69
C LEU A 805 -0.82 -29.24 -21.21
N PHE A 806 -1.83 -28.52 -20.73
CA PHE A 806 -1.88 -28.04 -19.35
C PHE A 806 -2.03 -29.18 -18.34
N THR A 807 -1.38 -29.05 -17.19
CA THR A 807 -1.52 -30.00 -16.08
C THR A 807 -2.84 -29.77 -15.32
N PRO A 808 -3.34 -30.75 -14.53
CA PRO A 808 -4.53 -30.56 -13.70
C PRO A 808 -4.50 -29.30 -12.82
N SER A 809 -3.35 -28.99 -12.22
CA SER A 809 -3.18 -27.78 -11.39
C SER A 809 -3.25 -26.49 -12.21
N GLN A 810 -2.71 -26.49 -13.43
CA GLN A 810 -2.82 -25.35 -14.35
C GLN A 810 -4.26 -25.18 -14.86
N ILE A 811 -4.97 -26.28 -15.13
CA ILE A 811 -6.38 -26.25 -15.51
C ILE A 811 -7.26 -25.72 -14.37
N GLU A 812 -6.98 -26.09 -13.12
CA GLU A 812 -7.69 -25.48 -11.97
C GLU A 812 -7.40 -23.98 -11.86
N ALA A 813 -6.16 -23.54 -12.10
CA ALA A 813 -5.83 -22.11 -12.15
C ALA A 813 -6.57 -21.38 -13.30
N ILE A 814 -6.68 -22.00 -14.48
CA ILE A 814 -7.43 -21.45 -15.63
C ILE A 814 -8.93 -21.39 -15.31
N LYS A 815 -9.51 -22.48 -14.77
CA LYS A 815 -10.90 -22.54 -14.34
C LYS A 815 -11.20 -21.44 -13.32
N SER A 816 -10.37 -21.34 -12.27
CA SER A 816 -10.50 -20.33 -11.23
C SER A 816 -10.41 -18.91 -11.81
N GLY A 817 -9.42 -18.63 -12.66
CA GLY A 817 -9.22 -17.32 -13.27
C GLY A 817 -10.29 -16.90 -14.29
N MET A 818 -11.06 -17.85 -14.83
CA MET A 818 -12.25 -17.57 -15.64
C MET A 818 -13.48 -17.24 -14.78
N GLN A 819 -13.50 -17.62 -13.51
CA GLN A 819 -14.62 -17.36 -12.62
C GLN A 819 -14.53 -15.97 -11.98
N PRO A 820 -15.66 -15.37 -11.57
CA PRO A 820 -15.62 -14.20 -10.69
C PRO A 820 -14.97 -14.56 -9.35
N GLY A 821 -14.10 -13.67 -8.84
CA GLY A 821 -13.47 -13.81 -7.53
C GLY A 821 -11.98 -13.47 -7.56
N LEU A 822 -11.27 -13.90 -6.51
CA LEU A 822 -9.82 -13.77 -6.39
C LEU A 822 -9.15 -15.13 -6.69
N THR A 823 -8.29 -15.16 -7.70
CA THR A 823 -7.46 -16.32 -8.04
C THR A 823 -6.00 -16.02 -7.75
N MET A 824 -5.42 -16.73 -6.79
CA MET A 824 -3.99 -16.64 -6.46
C MET A 824 -3.26 -17.86 -6.99
N VAL A 825 -2.35 -17.66 -7.94
CA VAL A 825 -1.56 -18.75 -8.55
C VAL A 825 -0.11 -18.65 -8.10
N VAL A 826 0.31 -19.60 -7.26
CA VAL A 826 1.72 -19.72 -6.84
C VAL A 826 2.40 -20.75 -7.74
N GLY A 827 3.40 -20.31 -8.51
CA GLY A 827 4.15 -21.17 -9.41
C GLY A 827 5.65 -20.96 -9.29
N PRO A 828 6.45 -21.98 -8.94
CA PRO A 828 7.92 -21.93 -9.02
C PRO A 828 8.45 -21.50 -10.41
N PRO A 829 9.73 -21.10 -10.53
CA PRO A 829 10.34 -20.83 -11.83
C PRO A 829 10.15 -22.00 -12.81
N GLY A 830 9.78 -21.72 -14.06
CA GLY A 830 9.59 -22.73 -15.10
C GLY A 830 8.25 -23.48 -15.12
N THR A 831 7.30 -23.17 -14.24
CA THR A 831 5.99 -23.87 -14.16
C THR A 831 4.92 -23.40 -15.16
N GLY A 832 5.28 -22.63 -16.17
CA GLY A 832 4.34 -22.20 -17.23
C GLY A 832 3.33 -21.12 -16.80
N LYS A 833 3.67 -20.27 -15.82
CA LYS A 833 2.80 -19.16 -15.35
C LYS A 833 2.30 -18.27 -16.50
N THR A 834 3.18 -17.95 -17.43
CA THR A 834 2.86 -17.12 -18.60
C THR A 834 1.82 -17.79 -19.49
N ASP A 835 1.93 -19.10 -19.72
CA ASP A 835 0.97 -19.86 -20.54
C ASP A 835 -0.41 -19.92 -19.88
N VAL A 836 -0.45 -20.13 -18.56
CA VAL A 836 -1.70 -20.09 -17.77
C VAL A 836 -2.38 -18.72 -17.87
N ALA A 837 -1.62 -17.64 -17.65
CA ALA A 837 -2.15 -16.27 -17.72
C ALA A 837 -2.71 -15.93 -19.11
N VAL A 838 -1.98 -16.28 -20.16
CA VAL A 838 -2.39 -16.05 -21.55
C VAL A 838 -3.63 -16.85 -21.90
N GLN A 839 -3.75 -18.10 -21.43
CA GLN A 839 -4.96 -18.90 -21.66
C GLN A 839 -6.18 -18.34 -20.91
N ILE A 840 -6.00 -17.84 -19.67
CA ILE A 840 -7.06 -17.14 -18.93
C ILE A 840 -7.54 -15.92 -19.73
N ILE A 841 -6.61 -15.08 -20.20
CA ILE A 841 -6.93 -13.88 -21.00
C ILE A 841 -7.67 -14.26 -22.29
N SER A 842 -7.18 -15.27 -23.01
CA SER A 842 -7.83 -15.80 -24.22
C SER A 842 -9.25 -16.28 -23.94
N ASN A 843 -9.44 -17.05 -22.87
CA ASN A 843 -10.75 -17.57 -22.51
C ASN A 843 -11.72 -16.45 -22.11
N ILE A 844 -11.26 -15.47 -21.31
CA ILE A 844 -12.08 -14.32 -20.93
C ILE A 844 -12.50 -13.52 -22.16
N TYR A 845 -11.56 -13.25 -23.06
CA TYR A 845 -11.80 -12.53 -24.32
C TYR A 845 -12.91 -13.17 -25.16
N HIS A 846 -12.96 -14.51 -25.22
CA HIS A 846 -13.98 -15.24 -25.98
C HIS A 846 -15.31 -15.44 -25.24
N ASN A 847 -15.30 -15.59 -23.91
CA ASN A 847 -16.52 -15.83 -23.13
C ASN A 847 -17.27 -14.52 -22.82
N TRP A 848 -16.55 -13.42 -22.61
CA TRP A 848 -17.12 -12.12 -22.24
C TRP A 848 -16.56 -11.00 -23.13
N PRO A 849 -16.97 -10.93 -24.42
CA PRO A 849 -16.42 -9.96 -25.38
C PRO A 849 -16.63 -8.49 -24.97
N ASN A 850 -17.64 -8.21 -24.14
CA ASN A 850 -17.93 -6.87 -23.63
C ASN A 850 -17.10 -6.48 -22.40
N GLN A 851 -16.32 -7.40 -21.83
CA GLN A 851 -15.43 -7.14 -20.69
C GLN A 851 -14.05 -6.69 -21.17
N ARG A 852 -13.30 -6.06 -20.26
CA ARG A 852 -11.94 -5.57 -20.50
C ARG A 852 -11.01 -6.15 -19.47
N THR A 853 -9.85 -6.61 -19.92
CA THR A 853 -8.81 -7.18 -19.06
C THR A 853 -7.65 -6.21 -18.92
N LEU A 854 -7.42 -5.71 -17.70
CA LEU A 854 -6.22 -4.93 -17.38
C LEU A 854 -5.10 -5.88 -16.95
N ILE A 855 -3.98 -5.84 -17.65
CA ILE A 855 -2.78 -6.61 -17.32
C ILE A 855 -1.76 -5.68 -16.68
N VAL A 856 -1.31 -6.02 -15.48
CA VAL A 856 -0.29 -5.26 -14.74
C VAL A 856 0.87 -6.20 -14.42
N THR A 857 2.10 -5.76 -14.71
CA THR A 857 3.33 -6.50 -14.41
C THR A 857 4.35 -5.57 -13.77
N HIS A 858 5.27 -6.11 -12.97
CA HIS A 858 6.37 -5.35 -12.38
C HIS A 858 7.41 -4.91 -13.43
N SER A 859 7.69 -5.77 -14.42
CA SER A 859 8.70 -5.49 -15.44
C SER A 859 8.11 -5.43 -16.85
N ASN A 860 8.72 -4.59 -17.69
CA ASN A 860 8.42 -4.54 -19.12
C ASN A 860 8.71 -5.88 -19.81
N GLN A 861 9.74 -6.61 -19.37
CA GLN A 861 10.10 -7.90 -19.95
C GLN A 861 8.98 -8.93 -19.76
N ALA A 862 8.39 -9.01 -18.58
CA ALA A 862 7.26 -9.91 -18.32
C ALA A 862 6.04 -9.53 -19.18
N LEU A 863 5.79 -8.23 -19.34
CA LEU A 863 4.73 -7.74 -20.22
C LEU A 863 4.98 -8.14 -21.67
N ASN A 864 6.21 -7.96 -22.17
CA ASN A 864 6.59 -8.34 -23.54
C ASN A 864 6.32 -9.83 -23.81
N GLN A 865 6.75 -10.71 -22.89
CA GLN A 865 6.52 -12.15 -23.01
C GLN A 865 5.03 -12.53 -23.03
N LEU A 866 4.20 -11.85 -22.22
CA LEU A 866 2.75 -12.03 -22.26
C LEU A 866 2.18 -11.57 -23.60
N PHE A 867 2.53 -10.38 -24.06
CA PHE A 867 2.05 -9.83 -25.34
C PHE A 867 2.44 -10.70 -26.54
N GLU A 868 3.68 -11.17 -26.63
CA GLU A 868 4.15 -12.06 -27.69
C GLU A 868 3.29 -13.33 -27.77
N LYS A 869 2.96 -13.94 -26.63
CA LYS A 869 2.10 -15.13 -26.58
C LYS A 869 0.64 -14.81 -26.87
N ILE A 870 0.12 -13.66 -26.46
CA ILE A 870 -1.26 -13.22 -26.78
C ILE A 870 -1.41 -13.03 -28.30
N ILE A 871 -0.42 -12.41 -28.95
CA ILE A 871 -0.40 -12.21 -30.41
C ILE A 871 -0.39 -13.54 -31.16
N ALA A 872 0.20 -14.57 -30.56
CA ALA A 872 0.22 -15.92 -31.09
C ALA A 872 -1.10 -16.70 -30.86
N LEU A 873 -2.15 -16.11 -30.28
CA LEU A 873 -3.47 -16.72 -30.11
C LEU A 873 -4.56 -16.03 -30.96
N ASP A 874 -5.79 -16.52 -30.89
CA ASP A 874 -6.98 -15.97 -31.59
C ASP A 874 -7.50 -14.68 -30.92
N VAL A 875 -6.62 -13.67 -30.75
CA VAL A 875 -6.96 -12.35 -30.21
C VAL A 875 -6.69 -11.28 -31.26
N ASP A 876 -7.69 -10.45 -31.58
CA ASP A 876 -7.53 -9.41 -32.60
C ASP A 876 -6.61 -8.30 -32.07
N GLU A 877 -5.56 -7.99 -32.82
CA GLU A 877 -4.54 -7.00 -32.48
C GLU A 877 -5.09 -5.57 -32.31
N ARG A 878 -6.30 -5.31 -32.80
CA ARG A 878 -7.00 -4.03 -32.61
C ARG A 878 -7.47 -3.81 -31.17
N HIS A 879 -7.69 -4.89 -30.42
CA HIS A 879 -8.12 -4.86 -29.01
C HIS A 879 -6.94 -4.85 -28.03
N LEU A 880 -5.71 -4.93 -28.54
CA LEU A 880 -4.48 -4.93 -27.75
C LEU A 880 -3.90 -3.51 -27.66
N LEU A 881 -3.67 -3.03 -26.44
CA LEU A 881 -3.05 -1.74 -26.18
C LEU A 881 -2.00 -1.88 -25.07
N ARG A 882 -0.79 -1.39 -25.32
CA ARG A 882 0.29 -1.34 -24.33
C ARG A 882 0.54 0.09 -23.89
N MET A 883 0.74 0.29 -22.59
CA MET A 883 1.05 1.59 -21.99
C MET A 883 2.37 1.54 -21.22
N GLY A 884 3.21 2.57 -21.35
CA GLY A 884 4.37 2.83 -20.49
C GLY A 884 5.67 3.20 -21.22
N HIS A 885 6.70 3.59 -20.46
CA HIS A 885 8.02 4.02 -20.96
C HIS A 885 8.77 2.95 -21.79
N GLY A 886 8.34 1.68 -21.74
CA GLY A 886 8.90 0.58 -22.52
C GLY A 886 8.19 0.29 -23.84
N GLU A 887 7.22 1.11 -24.25
CA GLU A 887 6.48 0.98 -25.52
C GLU A 887 7.42 0.78 -26.72
N GLU A 888 8.60 1.43 -26.72
CA GLU A 888 9.60 1.38 -27.80
C GLU A 888 10.50 0.14 -27.79
N ALA A 889 10.49 -0.67 -26.72
CA ALA A 889 11.39 -1.82 -26.53
C ALA A 889 10.73 -3.18 -26.86
N LEU A 890 9.56 -3.18 -27.47
CA LEU A 890 8.93 -4.40 -27.96
C LEU A 890 9.63 -4.79 -29.27
N GLU A 891 10.44 -5.86 -29.27
CA GLU A 891 11.09 -6.38 -30.49
C GLU A 891 10.10 -7.17 -31.37
N THR A 892 8.89 -6.65 -31.54
CA THR A 892 7.88 -7.23 -32.43
C THR A 892 7.80 -6.41 -33.71
N GLU A 893 7.51 -7.05 -34.85
CA GLU A 893 7.28 -6.35 -36.13
C GLU A 893 6.15 -5.29 -36.05
N LYS A 894 5.27 -5.41 -35.03
CA LYS A 894 4.08 -4.60 -34.84
C LYS A 894 4.23 -3.67 -33.63
N ASP A 895 3.74 -2.45 -33.77
CA ASP A 895 3.81 -1.42 -32.72
C ASP A 895 2.49 -1.32 -31.93
N PHE A 896 2.47 -1.83 -30.70
CA PHE A 896 1.32 -1.81 -29.78
C PHE A 896 1.28 -0.59 -28.85
N SER A 897 2.17 0.39 -29.07
CA SER A 897 2.12 1.69 -28.42
C SER A 897 0.84 2.44 -28.77
N ARG A 898 0.55 3.50 -28.01
CA ARG A 898 -0.60 4.38 -28.28
C ARG A 898 -0.60 4.90 -29.72
N TYR A 899 0.54 5.38 -30.20
CA TYR A 899 0.68 5.89 -31.56
C TYR A 899 0.72 4.78 -32.62
N GLY A 900 1.38 3.67 -32.31
CA GLY A 900 1.39 2.48 -33.16
C GLY A 900 -0.01 1.98 -33.46
N ARG A 901 -0.89 1.95 -32.45
CA ARG A 901 -2.30 1.58 -32.61
C ARG A 901 -3.10 2.62 -33.40
N VAL A 902 -2.88 3.93 -33.19
CA VAL A 902 -3.49 4.97 -34.04
C VAL A 902 -3.07 4.80 -35.50
N ASN A 903 -1.78 4.59 -35.77
CA ASN A 903 -1.25 4.40 -37.12
C ASN A 903 -1.80 3.12 -37.77
N TYR A 904 -1.90 2.03 -37.00
CA TYR A 904 -2.54 0.80 -37.44
C TYR A 904 -3.99 1.04 -37.87
N VAL A 905 -4.80 1.69 -37.03
CA VAL A 905 -6.21 2.01 -37.33
C VAL A 905 -6.32 2.87 -38.59
N LEU A 906 -5.49 3.91 -38.73
CA LEU A 906 -5.51 4.77 -39.91
C LEU A 906 -5.14 4.02 -41.20
N LYS A 907 -4.12 3.15 -41.15
CA LYS A 907 -3.70 2.32 -42.29
C LYS A 907 -4.75 1.29 -42.65
N GLU A 908 -5.30 0.61 -41.65
CA GLU A 908 -6.30 -0.44 -41.82
C GLU A 908 -7.63 0.13 -42.32
N ARG A 909 -8.04 1.32 -41.85
CA ARG A 909 -9.19 2.06 -42.39
C ARG A 909 -9.06 2.26 -43.89
N ILE A 910 -7.91 2.71 -44.39
CA ILE A 910 -7.69 2.91 -45.84
C ILE A 910 -7.83 1.58 -46.59
N ARG A 911 -7.27 0.48 -46.05
CA ARG A 911 -7.38 -0.86 -46.64
C ARG A 911 -8.83 -1.34 -46.72
N LEU A 912 -9.60 -1.17 -45.64
CA LEU A 912 -11.01 -1.57 -45.58
C LEU A 912 -11.87 -0.72 -46.52
N LEU A 913 -11.64 0.59 -46.62
CA LEU A 913 -12.34 1.45 -47.58
C LEU A 913 -12.05 1.04 -49.04
N ALA A 914 -10.83 0.61 -49.36
CA ALA A 914 -10.52 0.05 -50.68
C ALA A 914 -11.31 -1.26 -50.95
N SER A 915 -11.51 -2.10 -49.93
CA SER A 915 -12.39 -3.27 -50.05
C SER A 915 -13.86 -2.88 -50.27
N VAL A 916 -14.34 -1.81 -49.62
CA VAL A 916 -15.68 -1.25 -49.87
C VAL A 916 -15.81 -0.74 -51.30
N GLU A 917 -14.79 -0.04 -51.82
CA GLU A 917 -14.76 0.42 -53.21
C GLU A 917 -14.83 -0.76 -54.19
N ARG A 918 -14.09 -1.84 -53.91
CA ARG A 918 -14.14 -3.08 -54.68
C ARG A 918 -15.54 -3.71 -54.66
N LEU A 919 -16.18 -3.79 -53.49
CA LEU A 919 -17.53 -4.33 -53.33
C LEU A 919 -18.59 -3.46 -54.05
N ALA A 920 -18.46 -2.14 -54.02
CA ALA A 920 -19.35 -1.22 -54.72
C ALA A 920 -19.27 -1.41 -56.24
N LYS A 921 -18.05 -1.53 -56.79
CA LYS A 921 -17.82 -1.81 -58.21
C LYS A 921 -18.41 -3.16 -58.63
N THR A 922 -18.31 -4.21 -57.81
CA THR A 922 -18.85 -5.53 -58.15
C THR A 922 -20.38 -5.58 -58.10
N LEU A 923 -21.01 -4.76 -57.26
CA LEU A 923 -22.46 -4.58 -57.19
C LEU A 923 -23.02 -3.55 -58.19
N ASN A 924 -22.17 -2.95 -59.04
CA ASN A 924 -22.52 -1.89 -60.00
C ASN A 924 -23.19 -0.66 -59.35
N VAL A 925 -22.84 -0.32 -58.12
CA VAL A 925 -23.35 0.88 -57.45
C VAL A 925 -22.53 2.09 -57.90
N VAL A 926 -23.22 3.12 -58.42
CA VAL A 926 -22.61 4.35 -58.92
C VAL A 926 -22.56 5.39 -57.80
N GLY A 927 -21.37 5.79 -57.38
CA GLY A 927 -21.16 6.84 -56.37
C GLY A 927 -19.88 6.65 -55.54
N ASP A 928 -19.42 7.71 -54.89
CA ASP A 928 -18.21 7.68 -54.04
C ASP A 928 -18.53 7.18 -52.62
N VAL A 929 -18.90 5.90 -52.54
CA VAL A 929 -19.34 5.25 -51.30
C VAL A 929 -18.18 4.82 -50.39
N ALA A 930 -16.94 4.87 -50.88
CA ALA A 930 -15.73 4.47 -50.15
C ALA A 930 -14.92 5.67 -49.62
N TYR A 931 -15.40 6.90 -49.79
CA TYR A 931 -14.71 8.12 -49.37
C TYR A 931 -14.52 8.23 -47.84
N THR A 932 -15.53 7.81 -47.07
CA THR A 932 -15.55 7.87 -45.60
C THR A 932 -16.18 6.62 -45.00
N CYS A 933 -15.86 6.35 -43.72
CA CYS A 933 -16.51 5.31 -42.93
C CYS A 933 -18.03 5.52 -42.87
N GLU A 934 -18.48 6.77 -42.82
CA GLU A 934 -19.91 7.12 -42.84
C GLU A 934 -20.59 6.73 -44.15
N ASN A 935 -20.00 7.09 -45.30
CA ASN A 935 -20.53 6.70 -46.61
C ASN A 935 -20.54 5.17 -46.79
N ALA A 936 -19.49 4.48 -46.31
CA ALA A 936 -19.42 3.03 -46.32
C ALA A 936 -20.55 2.40 -45.49
N GLY A 937 -20.86 2.96 -44.32
CA GLY A 937 -21.97 2.51 -43.47
C GLY A 937 -23.36 2.74 -44.09
N TYR A 938 -23.54 3.79 -44.90
CA TYR A 938 -24.76 3.96 -45.69
C TYR A 938 -24.85 2.92 -46.82
N PHE A 939 -23.76 2.69 -47.53
CA PHE A 939 -23.67 1.67 -48.58
C PHE A 939 -23.98 0.27 -48.05
N PHE A 940 -23.45 -0.09 -46.88
CA PHE A 940 -23.75 -1.36 -46.22
C PHE A 940 -25.24 -1.53 -46.00
N ARG A 941 -25.89 -0.57 -45.33
CA ARG A 941 -27.32 -0.65 -44.97
C ARG A 941 -28.25 -0.66 -46.18
N PHE A 942 -28.01 0.21 -47.17
CA PHE A 942 -28.97 0.40 -48.26
C PHE A 942 -28.73 -0.49 -49.49
N SER A 943 -27.50 -0.94 -49.72
CA SER A 943 -27.14 -1.75 -50.89
C SER A 943 -26.78 -3.18 -50.51
N VAL A 944 -25.85 -3.35 -49.55
CA VAL A 944 -25.28 -4.67 -49.22
C VAL A 944 -26.26 -5.52 -48.41
N CYS A 945 -26.86 -4.99 -47.32
CA CYS A 945 -27.89 -5.68 -46.53
C CYS A 945 -29.10 -6.03 -47.40
N ARG A 946 -29.55 -5.09 -48.23
CA ARG A 946 -30.66 -5.33 -49.17
C ARG A 946 -30.37 -6.50 -50.12
N ALA A 947 -29.19 -6.53 -50.73
CA ALA A 947 -28.81 -7.62 -51.64
C ALA A 947 -28.77 -8.98 -50.91
N TRP A 948 -28.32 -9.01 -49.66
CA TRP A 948 -28.33 -10.21 -48.83
C TRP A 948 -29.74 -10.65 -48.42
N GLU A 949 -30.60 -9.72 -48.01
CA GLU A 949 -32.00 -9.99 -47.66
C GLU A 949 -32.78 -10.52 -48.87
N GLU A 950 -32.59 -9.93 -50.05
CA GLU A 950 -33.17 -10.41 -51.31
C GLU A 950 -32.69 -11.83 -51.64
N PHE A 951 -31.41 -12.14 -51.43
CA PHE A 951 -30.86 -13.49 -51.59
C PHE A 951 -31.51 -14.49 -50.64
N ILE A 952 -31.59 -14.18 -49.33
CA ILE A 952 -32.20 -15.07 -48.33
C ILE A 952 -33.70 -15.28 -48.62
N ALA A 953 -34.43 -14.23 -49.01
CA ALA A 953 -35.83 -14.34 -49.40
C ALA A 953 -36.02 -15.25 -50.62
N GLN A 954 -35.17 -15.13 -51.65
CA GLN A 954 -35.22 -15.99 -52.82
C GLN A 954 -34.88 -17.46 -52.52
N MET A 955 -33.88 -17.71 -51.66
CA MET A 955 -33.54 -19.06 -51.21
C MET A 955 -34.68 -19.70 -50.41
N THR A 956 -35.35 -18.91 -49.56
CA THR A 956 -36.50 -19.36 -48.76
C THR A 956 -37.72 -19.67 -49.64
N ALA A 957 -37.98 -18.84 -50.67
CA ALA A 957 -39.10 -19.01 -51.58
C ALA A 957 -38.95 -20.16 -52.59
N LYS A 958 -37.73 -20.43 -53.09
CA LYS A 958 -37.46 -21.47 -54.12
C LYS A 958 -37.14 -22.86 -53.53
N GLY A 959 -36.86 -22.96 -52.23
CA GLY A 959 -36.50 -24.20 -51.54
C GLY A 959 -35.16 -24.81 -51.98
N VAL A 960 -34.84 -26.00 -51.44
CA VAL A 960 -33.55 -26.73 -51.58
C VAL A 960 -33.20 -27.12 -53.05
N LYS A 961 -34.08 -26.84 -54.02
CA LYS A 961 -33.85 -27.12 -55.46
C LYS A 961 -33.06 -26.03 -56.19
N SER A 962 -32.74 -24.91 -55.54
CA SER A 962 -31.98 -23.80 -56.14
C SER A 962 -30.47 -23.93 -55.88
N ILE A 963 -29.66 -23.65 -56.89
CA ILE A 963 -28.20 -23.67 -56.80
C ILE A 963 -27.74 -22.34 -56.20
N VAL A 964 -27.11 -22.37 -55.02
CA VAL A 964 -26.66 -21.17 -54.28
C VAL A 964 -25.78 -20.26 -55.14
N SER A 965 -24.90 -20.84 -55.94
CA SER A 965 -23.95 -20.09 -56.78
C SER A 965 -24.61 -19.22 -57.85
N GLU A 966 -25.83 -19.56 -58.29
CA GLU A 966 -26.56 -18.79 -59.31
C GLU A 966 -27.22 -17.53 -58.74
N ILE A 967 -27.60 -17.55 -57.45
CA ILE A 967 -28.39 -16.49 -56.80
C ILE A 967 -27.51 -15.61 -55.91
N PHE A 968 -26.36 -16.12 -55.44
CA PHE A 968 -25.50 -15.42 -54.49
C PHE A 968 -25.00 -14.05 -55.03
N PRO A 969 -25.26 -12.92 -54.32
CA PRO A 969 -25.05 -11.58 -54.87
C PRO A 969 -23.59 -11.12 -54.85
N PHE A 970 -22.72 -11.78 -54.08
CA PHE A 970 -21.34 -11.34 -53.86
C PHE A 970 -20.29 -12.19 -54.59
N THR A 971 -20.68 -13.05 -55.54
CA THR A 971 -19.75 -13.94 -56.27
C THR A 971 -18.58 -13.20 -56.90
N LYS A 972 -18.82 -12.03 -57.50
CA LYS A 972 -17.77 -11.21 -58.13
C LYS A 972 -16.80 -10.59 -57.12
N PHE A 973 -17.21 -10.37 -55.87
CA PHE A 973 -16.33 -9.83 -54.84
C PHE A 973 -15.32 -10.85 -54.33
N PHE A 974 -15.71 -12.13 -54.31
CA PHE A 974 -14.88 -13.29 -53.91
C PHE A 974 -14.30 -14.03 -55.11
N SER A 975 -14.15 -13.37 -56.27
CA SER A 975 -13.63 -13.99 -57.50
C SER A 975 -12.18 -14.42 -57.40
N ASP A 976 -11.47 -13.96 -56.37
CA ASP A 976 -10.12 -14.35 -56.00
C ASP A 976 -10.04 -15.75 -55.35
N ILE A 977 -11.18 -16.34 -54.96
CA ILE A 977 -11.25 -17.72 -54.44
C ILE A 977 -11.60 -18.69 -55.60
N PRO A 978 -10.72 -19.64 -55.94
CA PRO A 978 -11.02 -20.66 -56.95
C PRO A 978 -12.17 -21.56 -56.47
N GLN A 979 -13.24 -21.67 -57.27
CA GLN A 979 -14.38 -22.57 -57.01
C GLN A 979 -15.02 -22.38 -55.62
N LEU A 980 -15.56 -21.19 -55.36
CA LEU A 980 -16.19 -20.79 -54.09
C LEU A 980 -17.29 -21.77 -53.60
N PHE A 981 -18.07 -22.35 -54.51
CA PHE A 981 -19.17 -23.25 -54.18
C PHE A 981 -18.92 -24.66 -54.72
N SER A 982 -19.30 -25.65 -53.93
CA SER A 982 -19.10 -27.09 -54.17
C SER A 982 -20.23 -27.73 -54.98
N GLY A 983 -21.39 -27.07 -55.10
CA GLY A 983 -22.59 -27.59 -55.76
C GLY A 983 -23.54 -28.32 -54.80
N ASN A 984 -23.18 -28.48 -53.52
CA ASN A 984 -24.06 -28.99 -52.48
C ASN A 984 -24.75 -27.82 -51.77
N THR A 985 -26.06 -27.66 -51.97
CA THR A 985 -26.86 -26.56 -51.42
C THR A 985 -26.69 -26.34 -49.91
N SER A 986 -26.53 -27.41 -49.12
CA SER A 986 -26.36 -27.30 -47.65
C SER A 986 -25.00 -26.73 -47.27
N GLU A 987 -23.93 -27.24 -47.90
CA GLU A 987 -22.56 -26.74 -47.67
C GLU A 987 -22.36 -25.36 -48.28
N ASP A 988 -22.89 -25.12 -49.48
CA ASP A 988 -22.82 -23.84 -50.17
C ASP A 988 -23.56 -22.74 -49.41
N MET A 989 -24.67 -23.06 -48.73
CA MET A 989 -25.32 -22.10 -47.83
C MET A 989 -24.43 -21.77 -46.64
N LYS A 990 -23.66 -22.71 -46.07
CA LYS A 990 -22.69 -22.40 -45.01
C LYS A 990 -21.59 -21.47 -45.53
N VAL A 991 -21.11 -21.70 -46.75
CA VAL A 991 -20.11 -20.82 -47.42
C VAL A 991 -20.69 -19.43 -47.69
N ALA A 992 -21.93 -19.33 -48.17
CA ALA A 992 -22.61 -18.04 -48.38
C ALA A 992 -22.72 -17.24 -47.07
N HIS A 993 -23.08 -17.90 -45.96
CA HIS A 993 -23.09 -17.26 -44.64
C HIS A 993 -21.70 -16.84 -44.16
N SER A 994 -20.63 -17.60 -44.45
CA SER A 994 -19.27 -17.14 -44.12
C SER A 994 -18.83 -15.97 -44.99
N CYS A 995 -19.25 -15.91 -46.26
CA CYS A 995 -19.03 -14.76 -47.12
C CYS A 995 -19.75 -13.51 -46.59
N TRP A 996 -21.00 -13.65 -46.15
CA TRP A 996 -21.75 -12.58 -45.51
C TRP A 996 -21.03 -12.04 -44.27
N ARG A 997 -20.62 -12.93 -43.36
CA ARG A 997 -19.87 -12.55 -42.16
C ARG A 997 -18.57 -11.81 -42.48
N HIS A 998 -17.84 -12.25 -43.50
CA HIS A 998 -16.63 -11.54 -43.92
C HIS A 998 -16.93 -10.10 -44.34
N ILE A 999 -18.01 -9.88 -45.09
CA ILE A 999 -18.44 -8.55 -45.52
C ILE A 999 -18.90 -7.73 -44.32
N GLU A 1000 -19.74 -8.29 -43.44
CA GLU A 1000 -20.23 -7.66 -42.22
C GLU A 1000 -19.07 -7.15 -41.36
N GLN A 1001 -18.03 -7.97 -41.14
CA GLN A 1001 -16.85 -7.59 -40.38
C GLN A 1001 -16.07 -6.41 -40.97
N ILE A 1002 -16.04 -6.24 -42.29
CA ILE A 1002 -15.40 -5.07 -42.92
C ILE A 1002 -16.11 -3.80 -42.45
N PHE A 1003 -17.44 -3.81 -42.42
CA PHE A 1003 -18.25 -2.65 -42.05
C PHE A 1003 -18.31 -2.42 -40.54
N GLU A 1004 -18.34 -3.49 -39.72
CA GLU A 1004 -18.19 -3.39 -38.26
C GLU A 1004 -16.88 -2.67 -37.89
N LYS A 1005 -15.75 -3.10 -38.46
CA LYS A 1005 -14.44 -2.46 -38.24
C LYS A 1005 -14.43 -1.00 -38.70
N LEU A 1006 -15.05 -0.69 -39.84
CA LEU A 1006 -15.12 0.69 -40.33
C LEU A 1006 -15.96 1.59 -39.43
N ASP A 1007 -17.03 1.07 -38.82
CA ASP A 1007 -17.85 1.81 -37.87
C ASP A 1007 -17.06 2.11 -36.58
N GLU A 1008 -16.29 1.13 -36.07
CA GLU A 1008 -15.35 1.35 -34.96
C GLU A 1008 -14.33 2.46 -35.28
N PHE A 1009 -13.82 2.49 -36.52
CA PHE A 1009 -12.80 3.44 -36.97
C PHE A 1009 -13.35 4.81 -37.33
N ARG A 1010 -14.68 4.99 -37.43
CA ARG A 1010 -15.31 6.27 -37.78
C ARG A 1010 -14.87 7.42 -36.88
N ALA A 1011 -14.65 7.17 -35.59
CA ALA A 1011 -14.20 8.19 -34.65
C ALA A 1011 -12.87 8.85 -35.02
N PHE A 1012 -11.99 8.15 -35.74
CA PHE A 1012 -10.69 8.68 -36.17
C PHE A 1012 -10.81 9.70 -37.31
N GLU A 1013 -11.94 9.72 -38.03
CA GLU A 1013 -12.26 10.78 -38.99
C GLU A 1013 -12.65 12.08 -38.28
N LEU A 1014 -13.36 11.96 -37.16
CA LEU A 1014 -13.89 13.09 -36.39
C LEU A 1014 -12.81 13.76 -35.53
N LEU A 1015 -11.91 12.96 -34.96
CA LEU A 1015 -10.83 13.42 -34.09
C LEU A 1015 -9.61 13.80 -34.92
N ARG A 1016 -9.15 15.05 -34.82
CA ARG A 1016 -8.06 15.59 -35.65
C ARG A 1016 -6.67 15.47 -35.02
N ASN A 1017 -6.56 15.66 -33.71
CA ASN A 1017 -5.27 15.61 -33.02
C ASN A 1017 -4.90 14.16 -32.64
N GLY A 1018 -3.61 13.87 -32.45
CA GLY A 1018 -3.14 12.55 -32.03
C GLY A 1018 -3.57 12.19 -30.60
N ARG A 1019 -3.70 13.20 -29.73
CA ARG A 1019 -4.08 13.04 -28.33
C ARG A 1019 -5.50 12.50 -28.18
N ASP A 1020 -6.50 13.11 -28.81
CA ASP A 1020 -7.89 12.70 -28.65
C ASP A 1020 -8.11 11.33 -29.28
N ARG A 1021 -7.45 11.02 -30.41
CA ARG A 1021 -7.45 9.67 -31.01
C ARG A 1021 -6.92 8.62 -30.06
N THR A 1022 -5.86 8.95 -29.33
CA THR A 1022 -5.26 8.06 -28.33
C THR A 1022 -6.18 7.88 -27.11
N GLU A 1023 -6.79 8.97 -26.63
CA GLU A 1023 -7.78 8.89 -25.54
C GLU A 1023 -9.03 8.09 -25.96
N TYR A 1024 -9.44 8.17 -27.23
CA TYR A 1024 -10.53 7.37 -27.77
C TYR A 1024 -10.21 5.87 -27.76
N LEU A 1025 -8.97 5.47 -28.08
CA LEU A 1025 -8.57 4.07 -27.99
C LEU A 1025 -8.70 3.53 -26.55
N LEU A 1026 -8.24 4.32 -25.59
CA LEU A 1026 -8.28 3.98 -24.17
C LEU A 1026 -9.72 3.91 -23.64
N LYS A 1027 -10.53 4.91 -23.99
CA LYS A 1027 -11.90 5.06 -23.47
C LYS A 1027 -12.89 4.19 -24.23
N LYS A 1028 -12.85 4.13 -25.57
CA LYS A 1028 -13.95 3.63 -26.40
C LYS A 1028 -13.63 2.52 -27.41
N SER A 1029 -12.47 2.44 -28.05
CA SER A 1029 -12.22 1.39 -29.08
C SER A 1029 -12.05 -0.03 -28.51
N THR A 1030 -12.15 -0.17 -27.19
CA THR A 1030 -12.28 -1.43 -26.45
C THR A 1030 -13.71 -1.62 -25.88
N ILE A 1031 -14.74 -0.91 -26.40
CA ILE A 1031 -16.16 -0.98 -25.94
C ILE A 1031 -17.07 -1.78 -26.89
N SER A 1032 -16.68 -2.09 -28.12
CA SER A 1032 -17.57 -2.78 -29.08
C SER A 1032 -17.15 -4.22 -29.32
#